data_AF-A0A669EY43-F1
#
_entry.id   AF-A0A669EY43-F1
#
_cell.length_a   1.000
_cell.length_b   1.000
_cell.length_c   1.000
_cell.angle_alpha   90.00
_cell.angle_beta   90.00
_cell.angle_gamma   90.00
#
_symmetry.space_group_name_H-M   'P 1'
#
loop_
_entity.id
_entity.type
_entity.pdbx_description
1 polymer ?
#
loop_
_entity_poly.entity_id
_entity_poly.type
_entity_poly.pdbx_seq_one_letter_code
_entity_poly.pdbx_strand_id
1 'polypeptide(L)'
;TRSGKRNHHGYGFMTLSDTTAFHLSPAQGCPCPDLRGDSLEPIVLIGTEILDVFNVCFSFFQHLQDAQPWMDKLEQTCNQVDFIERHMKYLRCLQHIEELSATVQQCLMTSSAWEAIRAVDSMAALDYGLNQSRCSHLQNFLQETLSFWHKIMKDRLTSDFEKLLTQLHWPIISPPTQSLTPTPGCQEMEGQLELLVGQLLALQTSTLDSSEALSPPQLSKPAPLCLPIQIMLLPLNKRFKYHFYGNRQTNSLSKPEWYLTQVLMWMGNNSTFMEETIQPILDRGGVTLSAKVELCRGLLSLVQEKVASDASKLLYDDVLFCHLVEEVLQFEKELRSNHSYPAELPGVLHLLLEDAVLQKWLTMEKKMAVEKMDAMLSAERAWSSQYKDISDMDDLKAPDCAETFMTLLQVITERYRTLPCPSAQLKFLELQKELVDDFRIRLTQVMKEESRCPLGVRYCAILNAVNYISTILGDWGDDVFFLQLQQTAVSLGEEAIPGGLGIMEMGRLASLEGSLFDGLLALLDRLKGDMLGRLLDFLMREIKEKAKPYCQERWLSLPSQQDQSTMSLSSTACPMMLCVRDRLLNLHQVLGFSLFHLAWQGLAERLDNFLYQDVILCNNFSDGGAAQLQFDMTRNLFPLFGHYCKKPENFFKHVKEACIILCLNVGSAILLRSLIKESDMTRDCAGTGDPPPESALNELGVYCLAPCDVLILLSLRTSCPGQWYPS
;
A
#
# COMPACT_ATOMS: atom_id res chain seq x y z
N THR A 1 -18.00 4.15 31.02
CA THR A 1 -18.55 3.71 29.72
C THR A 1 -18.24 2.23 29.58
N ARG A 2 -19.25 1.38 29.82
CA ARG A 2 -20.06 0.67 28.80
C ARG A 2 -19.26 -0.50 28.20
N SER A 3 -19.56 -1.73 28.62
CA SER A 3 -20.52 -2.68 27.98
C SER A 3 -19.95 -3.33 26.71
N GLY A 4 -20.12 -4.60 26.37
CA GLY A 4 -21.08 -5.62 26.82
C GLY A 4 -20.66 -7.00 26.26
N LYS A 5 -21.18 -8.08 26.84
CA LYS A 5 -22.35 -8.85 26.38
C LYS A 5 -22.15 -9.64 25.08
N ARG A 6 -22.18 -10.97 25.20
CA ARG A 6 -23.15 -11.89 24.54
C ARG A 6 -23.16 -13.19 25.38
N ASN A 7 -24.21 -13.42 26.16
CA ASN A 7 -25.45 -14.15 25.83
C ASN A 7 -25.24 -15.66 25.62
N HIS A 8 -25.59 -16.46 26.63
CA HIS A 8 -26.50 -17.57 26.43
C HIS A 8 -27.47 -17.71 27.60
N HIS A 9 -28.75 -17.82 27.24
CA HIS A 9 -29.90 -18.09 28.11
C HIS A 9 -29.88 -19.53 28.61
N GLY A 10 -30.48 -19.76 29.78
CA GLY A 10 -31.06 -21.08 30.08
C GLY A 10 -31.16 -21.46 31.56
N TYR A 11 -32.03 -20.78 32.30
CA TYR A 11 -32.72 -21.26 33.52
C TYR A 11 -31.91 -21.77 34.71
N GLY A 12 -31.65 -20.87 35.67
CA GLY A 12 -31.32 -21.20 37.05
C GLY A 12 -32.57 -21.25 37.93
N PHE A 13 -32.63 -22.25 38.82
CA PHE A 13 -33.50 -22.25 39.99
C PHE A 13 -32.78 -21.49 41.14
N MET A 14 -33.46 -20.48 41.66
CA MET A 14 -33.03 -19.64 42.79
C MET A 14 -33.19 -20.41 44.11
N THR A 15 -32.10 -20.57 44.85
CA THR A 15 -32.11 -20.86 46.30
C THR A 15 -32.01 -19.54 47.06
N LEU A 16 -33.05 -19.19 47.81
CA LEU A 16 -33.09 -18.03 48.71
C LEU A 16 -32.65 -18.44 50.13
N SER A 17 -31.44 -17.99 50.47
CA SER A 17 -31.01 -17.32 51.73
C SER A 17 -31.63 -17.69 53.08
N ASP A 18 -30.74 -18.11 53.99
CA ASP A 18 -30.41 -17.48 55.28
C ASP A 18 -31.52 -16.91 56.19
N THR A 19 -31.66 -17.60 57.34
CA THR A 19 -31.64 -17.06 58.72
C THR A 19 -32.14 -15.63 58.99
N THR A 20 -33.26 -15.55 59.70
CA THR A 20 -33.54 -14.45 60.65
C THR A 20 -34.10 -14.99 61.95
N ALA A 21 -33.39 -14.69 63.04
CA ALA A 21 -33.78 -14.97 64.41
C ALA A 21 -34.84 -13.96 64.89
N PHE A 22 -35.84 -14.42 65.65
CA PHE A 22 -36.69 -13.56 66.47
C PHE A 22 -36.74 -14.11 67.90
N HIS A 23 -35.94 -13.49 68.77
CA HIS A 23 -36.17 -13.45 70.22
C HIS A 23 -37.23 -12.39 70.51
N LEU A 24 -38.21 -12.67 71.37
CA LEU A 24 -38.89 -11.66 72.19
C LEU A 24 -39.54 -12.35 73.41
N SER A 25 -38.86 -12.20 74.56
CA SER A 25 -39.47 -12.27 75.89
C SER A 25 -40.00 -10.86 76.22
N PRO A 26 -41.06 -10.72 77.03
CA PRO A 26 -40.87 -9.92 78.24
C PRO A 26 -41.65 -10.41 79.48
N ALA A 27 -41.13 -10.00 80.63
CA ALA A 27 -41.61 -10.32 81.97
C ALA A 27 -42.66 -9.35 82.53
N GLN A 28 -43.52 -9.90 83.39
CA GLN A 28 -44.16 -9.36 84.61
C GLN A 28 -44.97 -8.05 84.60
N GLY A 29 -46.26 -8.18 84.99
CA GLY A 29 -46.83 -7.44 86.13
C GLY A 29 -47.97 -6.43 85.91
N CYS A 30 -49.23 -6.90 86.02
CA CYS A 30 -50.48 -6.21 86.46
C CYS A 30 -50.95 -4.91 85.75
N PRO A 31 -52.24 -4.47 85.82
CA PRO A 31 -53.35 -4.91 86.70
C PRO A 31 -54.71 -5.18 85.98
N CYS A 32 -55.70 -5.64 86.76
CA CYS A 32 -57.16 -5.85 86.52
C CYS A 32 -57.90 -4.83 85.62
N PRO A 33 -59.22 -4.96 85.30
CA PRO A 33 -60.15 -6.10 85.23
C PRO A 33 -60.94 -6.18 83.89
N ASP A 34 -61.72 -7.26 83.75
CA ASP A 34 -62.95 -7.48 82.96
C ASP A 34 -63.30 -6.56 81.77
N LEU A 35 -63.39 -7.19 80.59
CA LEU A 35 -64.44 -6.89 79.60
C LEU A 35 -64.92 -8.19 78.93
N ARG A 36 -66.23 -8.39 79.01
CA ARG A 36 -67.03 -9.45 78.39
C ARG A 36 -66.99 -9.38 76.85
N GLY A 37 -67.31 -10.52 76.23
CA GLY A 37 -68.28 -10.54 75.14
C GLY A 37 -67.73 -10.91 73.76
N ASP A 38 -68.09 -12.11 73.32
CA ASP A 38 -68.51 -12.46 71.96
C ASP A 38 -67.57 -12.13 70.79
N SER A 39 -66.50 -12.93 70.58
CA SER A 39 -65.91 -13.15 69.24
C SER A 39 -64.78 -14.20 69.20
N LEU A 40 -65.00 -15.45 69.64
CA LEU A 40 -63.92 -16.47 69.63
C LEU A 40 -64.25 -17.79 68.91
N GLU A 41 -65.38 -17.95 68.23
CA GLU A 41 -65.59 -19.16 67.40
C GLU A 41 -64.69 -19.23 66.13
N PRO A 42 -64.46 -18.14 65.35
CA PRO A 42 -63.61 -18.22 64.16
C PRO A 42 -62.11 -18.35 64.50
N ILE A 43 -61.67 -17.83 65.65
CA ILE A 43 -60.27 -17.86 66.09
C ILE A 43 -59.90 -19.25 66.63
N VAL A 44 -60.85 -19.96 67.26
CA VAL A 44 -60.66 -21.35 67.67
C VAL A 44 -60.64 -22.27 66.43
N LEU A 45 -61.50 -22.04 65.43
CA LEU A 45 -61.51 -22.82 64.18
C LEU A 45 -60.25 -22.62 63.32
N ILE A 46 -59.78 -21.37 63.13
CA ILE A 46 -58.51 -21.10 62.43
C ILE A 46 -57.32 -21.63 63.25
N GLY A 47 -57.39 -21.55 64.58
CA GLY A 47 -56.40 -22.16 65.47
C GLY A 47 -56.33 -23.68 65.34
N THR A 48 -57.47 -24.36 65.22
CA THR A 48 -57.53 -25.82 65.02
C THR A 48 -57.11 -26.24 63.62
N GLU A 49 -57.47 -25.50 62.57
CA GLU A 49 -57.00 -25.80 61.20
C GLU A 49 -55.50 -25.55 61.06
N ILE A 50 -54.96 -24.48 61.66
CA ILE A 50 -53.51 -24.25 61.71
C ILE A 50 -52.82 -25.34 62.53
N LEU A 51 -53.40 -25.79 63.65
CA LEU A 51 -52.85 -26.87 64.49
C LEU A 51 -52.90 -28.23 63.77
N ASP A 52 -53.95 -28.52 63.01
CA ASP A 52 -54.06 -29.72 62.19
C ASP A 52 -53.09 -29.69 61.00
N VAL A 53 -52.92 -28.54 60.34
CA VAL A 53 -51.87 -28.36 59.33
C VAL A 53 -50.48 -28.48 59.96
N PHE A 54 -50.26 -27.95 61.17
CA PHE A 54 -49.00 -28.11 61.90
C PHE A 54 -48.75 -29.56 62.29
N ASN A 55 -49.77 -30.29 62.73
CA ASN A 55 -49.68 -31.71 63.10
C ASN A 55 -49.47 -32.60 61.87
N VAL A 56 -50.12 -32.31 60.75
CA VAL A 56 -49.87 -33.00 59.48
C VAL A 56 -48.48 -32.69 58.96
N CYS A 57 -48.04 -31.43 58.99
CA CYS A 57 -46.66 -31.04 58.64
C CYS A 57 -45.64 -31.69 59.57
N PHE A 58 -45.89 -31.75 60.88
CA PHE A 58 -45.02 -32.36 61.87
C PHE A 58 -44.96 -33.88 61.68
N SER A 59 -46.10 -34.55 61.44
CA SER A 59 -46.17 -35.97 61.09
C SER A 59 -45.44 -36.25 59.78
N PHE A 60 -45.56 -35.38 58.77
CA PHE A 60 -44.85 -35.51 57.50
C PHE A 60 -43.34 -35.30 57.70
N PHE A 61 -42.93 -34.34 58.53
CA PHE A 61 -41.53 -34.12 58.89
C PHE A 61 -40.94 -35.31 59.65
N GLN A 62 -41.72 -35.90 60.56
CA GLN A 62 -41.31 -37.06 61.34
C GLN A 62 -41.22 -38.32 60.48
N HIS A 63 -42.16 -38.53 59.55
CA HIS A 63 -42.05 -39.58 58.54
C HIS A 63 -40.88 -39.38 57.58
N LEU A 64 -40.55 -38.14 57.18
CA LEU A 64 -39.35 -37.83 56.42
C LEU A 64 -38.08 -38.13 57.23
N GLN A 65 -38.07 -37.81 58.52
CA GLN A 65 -36.93 -38.05 59.42
C GLN A 65 -36.73 -39.55 59.69
N ASP A 66 -37.82 -40.32 59.82
CA ASP A 66 -37.82 -41.77 59.96
C ASP A 66 -37.40 -42.48 58.65
N ALA A 67 -37.72 -41.87 57.48
CA ALA A 67 -37.31 -42.35 56.16
C ALA A 67 -35.88 -41.95 55.79
N GLN A 68 -35.30 -40.92 56.40
CA GLN A 68 -33.94 -40.44 56.16
C GLN A 68 -32.86 -41.54 56.22
N PRO A 69 -32.78 -42.41 57.25
CA PRO A 69 -31.77 -43.48 57.28
C PRO A 69 -31.95 -44.52 56.15
N TRP A 70 -33.17 -44.71 55.65
CA TRP A 70 -33.42 -45.56 54.49
C TRP A 70 -33.01 -44.87 53.18
N MET A 71 -33.24 -43.56 53.06
CA MET A 71 -32.76 -42.75 51.94
C MET A 71 -31.24 -42.71 51.89
N ASP A 72 -30.56 -42.48 53.03
CA ASP A 72 -29.10 -42.46 53.12
C ASP A 72 -28.50 -43.84 52.75
N LYS A 73 -29.16 -44.92 53.18
CA LYS A 73 -28.74 -46.29 52.82
C LYS A 73 -28.97 -46.59 51.34
N LEU A 74 -30.08 -46.11 50.76
CA LEU A 74 -30.35 -46.24 49.33
C LEU A 74 -29.32 -45.44 48.52
N GLU A 75 -29.03 -44.20 48.93
CA GLU A 75 -28.01 -43.34 48.34
C GLU A 75 -26.63 -44.01 48.42
N GLN A 76 -26.29 -44.62 49.56
CA GLN A 76 -25.04 -45.39 49.69
C GLN A 76 -24.99 -46.59 48.73
N THR A 77 -26.09 -47.33 48.57
CA THR A 77 -26.15 -48.44 47.60
C THR A 77 -26.11 -47.95 46.16
N CYS A 78 -26.78 -46.85 45.82
CA CYS A 78 -26.71 -46.21 44.50
C CYS A 78 -25.27 -45.76 44.20
N ASN A 79 -24.59 -45.14 45.16
CA ASN A 79 -23.18 -44.75 45.03
C ASN A 79 -22.25 -45.96 44.84
N GLN A 80 -22.53 -47.10 45.49
CA GLN A 80 -21.77 -48.35 45.28
C GLN A 80 -22.02 -48.93 43.88
N VAL A 81 -23.27 -48.91 43.41
CA VAL A 81 -23.62 -49.35 42.05
C VAL A 81 -22.95 -48.45 41.02
N ASP A 82 -23.01 -47.13 41.17
CA ASP A 82 -22.34 -46.15 40.31
C ASP A 82 -20.81 -46.37 40.29
N PHE A 83 -20.22 -46.67 41.45
CA PHE A 83 -18.80 -46.96 41.57
C PHE A 83 -18.42 -48.23 40.80
N ILE A 84 -19.17 -49.32 40.98
CA ILE A 84 -18.95 -50.58 40.26
C ILE A 84 -19.15 -50.39 38.75
N GLU A 85 -20.20 -49.67 38.35
CA GLU A 85 -20.50 -49.40 36.95
C GLU A 85 -19.37 -48.62 36.26
N ARG A 86 -18.79 -47.61 36.92
CA ARG A 86 -17.62 -46.88 36.42
C ARG A 86 -16.40 -47.77 36.24
N HIS A 87 -16.10 -48.65 37.20
CA HIS A 87 -14.98 -49.60 37.09
C HIS A 87 -15.23 -50.64 35.99
N MET A 88 -16.46 -51.13 35.83
CA MET A 88 -16.83 -52.02 34.74
C MET A 88 -16.66 -51.34 33.37
N LYS A 89 -17.08 -50.07 33.22
CA LYS A 89 -16.88 -49.30 31.99
C LYS A 89 -15.39 -49.10 31.68
N TYR A 90 -14.57 -48.82 32.69
CA TYR A 90 -13.12 -48.70 32.56
C TYR A 90 -12.49 -50.01 32.06
N LEU A 91 -12.81 -51.14 32.71
CA LEU A 91 -12.28 -52.46 32.32
C LEU A 91 -12.75 -52.90 30.94
N ARG A 92 -14.01 -52.63 30.58
CA ARG A 92 -14.52 -52.89 29.22
C ARG A 92 -13.76 -52.07 28.18
N CYS A 93 -13.43 -50.81 28.49
CA CYS A 93 -12.64 -49.99 27.58
C CYS A 93 -11.24 -50.56 27.41
N LEU A 94 -10.56 -50.95 28.49
CA LEU A 94 -9.25 -51.63 28.41
C LEU A 94 -9.31 -52.90 27.57
N GLN A 95 -10.29 -53.78 27.85
CA GLN A 95 -10.48 -55.01 27.09
C GLN A 95 -10.69 -54.70 25.60
N HIS A 96 -11.50 -53.69 25.27
CA HIS A 96 -11.75 -53.33 23.88
C HIS A 96 -10.49 -52.79 23.18
N ILE A 97 -9.65 -52.02 23.88
CA ILE A 97 -8.34 -51.56 23.34
C ILE A 97 -7.43 -52.76 23.07
N GLU A 98 -7.37 -53.73 23.99
CA GLU A 98 -6.59 -54.96 23.81
C GLU A 98 -7.11 -55.81 22.65
N GLU A 99 -8.42 -55.94 22.48
CA GLU A 99 -9.06 -56.64 21.36
C GLU A 99 -8.75 -55.97 20.01
N LEU A 100 -8.83 -54.64 19.93
CA LEU A 100 -8.46 -53.88 18.73
C LEU A 100 -6.96 -54.02 18.43
N SER A 101 -6.11 -53.97 19.45
CA SER A 101 -4.67 -54.20 19.34
C SER A 101 -4.34 -55.59 18.80
N ALA A 102 -4.99 -56.64 19.34
CA ALA A 102 -4.85 -58.01 18.85
C ALA A 102 -5.34 -58.17 17.40
N THR A 103 -6.42 -57.48 17.04
CA THR A 103 -6.97 -57.45 15.68
C THR A 103 -5.96 -56.83 14.71
N VAL A 104 -5.35 -55.69 15.05
CA VAL A 104 -4.28 -55.07 14.23
C VAL A 104 -3.11 -56.03 14.06
N GLN A 105 -2.66 -56.68 15.13
CA GLN A 105 -1.57 -57.65 15.07
C GLN A 105 -1.88 -58.82 14.14
N GLN A 106 -3.09 -59.37 14.20
CA GLN A 106 -3.52 -60.48 13.34
C GLN A 106 -3.63 -60.07 11.87
N CYS A 107 -4.18 -58.88 11.59
CA CYS A 107 -4.31 -58.35 10.23
C CYS A 107 -2.93 -58.09 9.59
N LEU A 108 -1.97 -57.62 10.38
CA LEU A 108 -0.58 -57.45 9.95
C LEU A 108 0.12 -58.77 9.57
N MET A 109 -0.19 -59.87 10.28
CA MET A 109 0.34 -61.20 9.97
C MET A 109 -0.28 -61.81 8.71
N THR A 110 -1.54 -61.48 8.43
CA THR A 110 -2.31 -62.00 7.28
C THR A 110 -2.25 -61.09 6.05
N SER A 111 -1.48 -60.00 6.13
CA SER A 111 -1.33 -58.99 5.06
C SER A 111 -2.62 -58.25 4.66
N SER A 112 -3.60 -58.16 5.56
CA SER A 112 -4.85 -57.41 5.36
C SER A 112 -4.74 -55.96 5.85
N ALA A 113 -4.00 -55.12 5.14
CA ALA A 113 -3.71 -53.76 5.56
C ALA A 113 -4.96 -52.87 5.78
N TRP A 114 -6.02 -53.03 4.98
CA TRP A 114 -7.27 -52.26 5.16
C TRP A 114 -8.03 -52.62 6.45
N GLU A 115 -7.99 -53.87 6.88
CA GLU A 115 -8.61 -54.30 8.14
C GLU A 115 -7.83 -53.76 9.34
N ALA A 116 -6.50 -53.76 9.24
CA ALA A 116 -5.63 -53.14 10.23
C ALA A 116 -5.90 -51.63 10.35
N ILE A 117 -6.03 -50.90 9.22
CA ILE A 117 -6.37 -49.46 9.21
C ILE A 117 -7.73 -49.22 9.89
N ARG A 118 -8.76 -49.99 9.56
CA ARG A 118 -10.09 -49.86 10.21
C ARG A 118 -10.05 -50.11 11.72
N ALA A 119 -9.23 -51.04 12.19
CA ALA A 119 -9.05 -51.27 13.61
C ALA A 119 -8.31 -50.11 14.30
N VAL A 120 -7.33 -49.49 13.61
CA VAL A 120 -6.67 -48.25 14.07
C VAL A 120 -7.64 -47.06 14.09
N ASP A 121 -8.48 -46.90 13.07
CA ASP A 121 -9.52 -45.86 13.03
C ASP A 121 -10.53 -46.04 14.18
N SER A 122 -10.88 -47.29 14.50
CA SER A 122 -11.75 -47.60 15.65
C SER A 122 -11.08 -47.22 16.99
N MET A 123 -9.76 -47.42 17.12
CA MET A 123 -8.99 -46.95 18.27
C MET A 123 -8.93 -45.41 18.34
N ALA A 124 -8.78 -44.73 17.21
CA ALA A 124 -8.79 -43.26 17.14
C ALA A 124 -10.15 -42.68 17.54
N ALA A 125 -11.25 -43.30 17.09
CA ALA A 125 -12.60 -42.91 17.50
C ALA A 125 -12.83 -43.06 19.00
N LEU A 126 -12.25 -44.10 19.62
CA LEU A 126 -12.27 -44.28 21.08
C LEU A 126 -11.47 -43.19 21.80
N ASP A 127 -10.31 -42.80 21.28
CA ASP A 127 -9.48 -41.73 21.85
C ASP A 127 -10.24 -40.40 21.83
N TYR A 128 -10.88 -40.08 20.70
CA TYR A 128 -11.73 -38.91 20.57
C TYR A 128 -12.90 -38.93 21.57
N GLY A 129 -13.58 -40.07 21.72
CA GLY A 129 -14.66 -40.23 22.69
C GLY A 129 -14.20 -40.10 24.15
N LEU A 130 -12.93 -40.40 24.44
CA LEU A 130 -12.33 -40.32 25.77
C LEU A 130 -11.73 -38.94 26.09
N ASN A 131 -11.60 -38.03 25.12
CA ASN A 131 -11.00 -36.70 25.33
C ASN A 131 -11.72 -35.84 26.39
N GLN A 132 -13.00 -36.10 26.66
CA GLN A 132 -13.78 -35.40 27.70
C GLN A 132 -13.77 -36.13 29.05
N SER A 133 -13.13 -37.30 29.12
CA SER A 133 -13.06 -38.12 30.32
C SER A 133 -12.02 -37.60 31.32
N ARG A 134 -12.25 -37.84 32.61
CA ARG A 134 -11.26 -37.57 33.67
C ARG A 134 -10.24 -38.71 33.83
N CYS A 135 -10.34 -39.78 33.03
CA CYS A 135 -9.49 -40.97 33.10
C CYS A 135 -8.17 -40.81 32.33
N SER A 136 -7.25 -39.99 32.86
CA SER A 136 -5.96 -39.68 32.22
C SER A 136 -5.09 -40.91 31.93
N HIS A 137 -5.05 -41.90 32.82
CA HIS A 137 -4.25 -43.11 32.61
C HIS A 137 -4.75 -43.97 31.45
N LEU A 138 -6.07 -44.09 31.29
CA LEU A 138 -6.68 -44.84 30.18
C LEU A 138 -6.46 -44.13 28.85
N GLN A 139 -6.62 -42.80 28.85
CA GLN A 139 -6.36 -41.96 27.68
C GLN A 139 -4.89 -42.06 27.25
N ASN A 140 -3.94 -41.93 28.19
CA ASN A 140 -2.51 -42.07 27.90
C ASN A 140 -2.19 -43.46 27.35
N PHE A 141 -2.72 -44.53 27.95
CA PHE A 141 -2.51 -45.90 27.47
C PHE A 141 -3.03 -46.09 26.04
N LEU A 142 -4.21 -45.54 25.73
CA LEU A 142 -4.79 -45.58 24.38
C LEU A 142 -3.94 -44.79 23.38
N GLN A 143 -3.49 -43.59 23.73
CA GLN A 143 -2.64 -42.76 22.87
C GLN A 143 -1.28 -43.43 22.61
N GLU A 144 -0.65 -44.02 23.62
CA GLU A 144 0.58 -44.80 23.47
C GLU A 144 0.34 -46.00 22.53
N THR A 145 -0.75 -46.74 22.73
CA THR A 145 -1.12 -47.90 21.90
C THR A 145 -1.40 -47.50 20.45
N LEU A 146 -2.13 -46.40 20.23
CA LEU A 146 -2.43 -45.85 18.92
C LEU A 146 -1.16 -45.38 18.22
N SER A 147 -0.29 -44.64 18.92
CA SER A 147 0.99 -44.18 18.37
C SER A 147 1.91 -45.35 17.98
N PHE A 148 1.91 -46.42 18.79
CA PHE A 148 2.67 -47.63 18.53
C PHE A 148 2.20 -48.31 17.24
N TRP A 149 0.89 -48.57 17.10
CA TRP A 149 0.34 -49.23 15.92
C TRP A 149 0.43 -48.37 14.66
N HIS A 150 0.15 -47.07 14.79
CA HIS A 150 0.28 -46.12 13.69
C HIS A 150 1.72 -46.10 13.17
N LYS A 151 2.72 -46.08 14.06
CA LYS A 151 4.14 -46.13 13.67
C LYS A 151 4.48 -47.42 12.91
N ILE A 152 4.08 -48.58 13.44
CA ILE A 152 4.35 -49.88 12.79
C ILE A 152 3.70 -49.94 11.40
N MET A 153 2.44 -49.54 11.29
CA MET A 153 1.70 -49.50 10.03
C MET A 153 2.35 -48.56 9.03
N LYS A 154 2.69 -47.34 9.47
CA LYS A 154 3.38 -46.35 8.66
C LYS A 154 4.71 -46.87 8.16
N ASP A 155 5.54 -47.47 9.01
CA ASP A 155 6.86 -47.99 8.62
C ASP A 155 6.73 -49.12 7.57
N ARG A 156 5.76 -50.02 7.74
CA ARG A 156 5.50 -51.12 6.81
C ARG A 156 5.03 -50.61 5.44
N LEU A 157 4.00 -49.78 5.42
CA LEU A 157 3.45 -49.19 4.19
C LEU A 157 4.47 -48.28 3.50
N THR A 158 5.28 -47.54 4.27
CA THR A 158 6.38 -46.73 3.73
C THR A 158 7.40 -47.62 3.02
N SER A 159 7.82 -48.73 3.63
CA SER A 159 8.78 -49.65 3.01
C SER A 159 8.26 -50.25 1.71
N ASP A 160 6.99 -50.65 1.66
CA ASP A 160 6.39 -51.22 0.46
C ASP A 160 6.19 -50.17 -0.64
N PHE A 161 5.80 -48.95 -0.26
CA PHE A 161 5.67 -47.84 -1.18
C PHE A 161 7.03 -47.38 -1.74
N GLU A 162 8.09 -47.31 -0.93
CA GLU A 162 9.45 -47.00 -1.41
C GLU A 162 9.97 -48.03 -2.43
N LYS A 163 9.70 -49.32 -2.22
CA LYS A 163 10.05 -50.38 -3.20
C LYS A 163 9.31 -50.16 -4.52
N LEU A 164 8.02 -49.85 -4.47
CA LEU A 164 7.21 -49.60 -5.66
C LEU A 164 7.65 -48.33 -6.39
N LEU A 165 7.92 -47.23 -5.67
CA LEU A 165 8.48 -46.01 -6.25
C LEU A 165 9.82 -46.26 -6.95
N THR A 166 10.67 -47.12 -6.39
CA THR A 166 11.94 -47.50 -7.02
C THR A 166 11.72 -48.24 -8.34
N GLN A 167 10.70 -49.10 -8.44
CA GLN A 167 10.32 -49.79 -9.68
C GLN A 167 9.75 -48.83 -10.73
N LEU A 168 9.03 -47.79 -10.29
CA LEU A 168 8.53 -46.71 -11.14
C LEU A 168 9.61 -45.67 -11.52
N HIS A 169 10.87 -45.92 -11.18
CA HIS A 169 11.99 -44.99 -11.39
C HIS A 169 11.78 -43.60 -10.76
N TRP A 170 11.03 -43.53 -9.66
CA TRP A 170 10.87 -42.32 -8.87
C TRP A 170 12.07 -42.07 -7.93
N PRO A 171 12.52 -40.82 -7.73
CA PRO A 171 12.07 -39.59 -8.39
C PRO A 171 12.69 -39.39 -9.77
N ILE A 172 12.02 -38.63 -10.63
CA ILE A 172 12.50 -38.28 -11.97
C ILE A 172 13.50 -37.12 -11.84
N ILE A 173 14.79 -37.44 -11.85
CA ILE A 173 15.89 -36.47 -11.65
C ILE A 173 16.28 -35.78 -12.96
N SER A 174 15.96 -36.38 -14.11
CA SER A 174 16.27 -35.84 -15.44
C SER A 174 15.11 -36.16 -16.38
N PRO A 175 14.83 -35.29 -17.38
CA PRO A 175 13.74 -35.52 -18.32
C PRO A 175 13.94 -36.86 -19.05
N PRO A 176 12.87 -37.64 -19.24
CA PRO A 176 12.97 -38.95 -19.88
C PRO A 176 13.45 -38.80 -21.33
N THR A 177 14.63 -39.34 -21.64
CA THR A 177 15.26 -39.26 -22.96
C THR A 177 14.64 -40.19 -24.01
N GLN A 178 13.71 -41.07 -23.61
CA GLN A 178 13.04 -42.03 -24.49
C GLN A 178 11.60 -42.28 -24.02
N SER A 179 10.63 -42.27 -24.96
CA SER A 179 9.29 -42.78 -24.74
C SER A 179 9.37 -44.30 -24.53
N LEU A 180 9.31 -44.74 -23.27
CA LEU A 180 9.29 -46.15 -22.95
C LEU A 180 7.99 -46.76 -23.48
N THR A 181 8.11 -47.73 -24.37
CA THR A 181 7.00 -48.64 -24.74
C THR A 181 6.41 -49.27 -23.47
N PRO A 182 5.08 -49.45 -23.37
CA PRO A 182 4.46 -49.97 -22.16
C PRO A 182 4.97 -51.38 -21.86
N THR A 183 5.70 -51.50 -20.75
CA THR A 183 6.23 -52.77 -20.27
C THR A 183 5.07 -53.68 -19.83
N PRO A 184 5.08 -54.99 -20.16
CA PRO A 184 4.10 -55.93 -19.62
C PRO A 184 4.20 -55.95 -18.08
N GLY A 185 3.13 -55.53 -17.39
CA GLY A 185 3.08 -55.34 -15.92
C GLY A 185 2.60 -53.96 -15.44
N CYS A 186 2.44 -52.97 -16.35
CA CYS A 186 2.06 -51.59 -16.00
C CYS A 186 0.74 -51.49 -15.23
N GLN A 187 -0.29 -52.25 -15.64
CA GLN A 187 -1.61 -52.22 -14.99
C GLN A 187 -1.59 -52.80 -13.56
N GLU A 188 -0.73 -53.78 -13.29
CA GLU A 188 -0.59 -54.38 -11.97
C GLU A 188 0.16 -53.43 -11.02
N MET A 189 1.18 -52.72 -11.52
CA MET A 189 1.86 -51.66 -10.78
C MET A 189 0.95 -50.45 -10.48
N GLU A 190 0.10 -50.04 -11.43
CA GLU A 190 -0.89 -48.98 -11.21
C GLU A 190 -1.91 -49.36 -10.14
N GLY A 191 -2.40 -50.60 -10.15
CA GLY A 191 -3.31 -51.10 -9.10
C GLY A 191 -2.64 -51.17 -7.72
N GLN A 192 -1.38 -51.59 -7.64
CA GLN A 192 -0.61 -51.58 -6.40
C GLN A 192 -0.31 -50.16 -5.89
N LEU A 193 -0.03 -49.23 -6.80
CA LEU A 193 0.18 -47.81 -6.49
C LEU A 193 -1.09 -47.20 -5.89
N GLU A 194 -2.24 -47.41 -6.54
CA GLU A 194 -3.55 -46.95 -6.05
C GLU A 194 -3.87 -47.53 -4.67
N LEU A 195 -3.62 -48.83 -4.47
CA LEU A 195 -3.83 -49.50 -3.19
C LEU A 195 -2.99 -48.88 -2.06
N LEU A 196 -1.68 -48.70 -2.28
CA LEU A 196 -0.78 -48.17 -1.27
C LEU A 196 -1.04 -46.69 -0.98
N VAL A 197 -1.31 -45.88 -2.00
CA VAL A 197 -1.68 -44.47 -1.81
C VAL A 197 -2.99 -44.36 -1.03
N GLY A 198 -4.00 -45.15 -1.36
CA GLY A 198 -5.27 -45.18 -0.62
C GLY A 198 -5.08 -45.59 0.84
N GLN A 199 -4.26 -46.61 1.11
CA GLN A 199 -3.95 -47.06 2.47
C GLN A 199 -3.19 -46.01 3.28
N LEU A 200 -2.21 -45.33 2.67
CA LEU A 200 -1.45 -44.26 3.32
C LEU A 200 -2.32 -43.04 3.63
N LEU A 201 -3.25 -42.67 2.75
CA LEU A 201 -4.22 -41.60 2.98
C LEU A 201 -5.17 -41.94 4.12
N ALA A 202 -5.72 -43.16 4.13
CA ALA A 202 -6.60 -43.63 5.21
C ALA A 202 -5.87 -43.72 6.56
N LEU A 203 -4.58 -44.09 6.56
CA LEU A 203 -3.78 -44.06 7.78
C LEU A 203 -3.57 -42.62 8.28
N GLN A 204 -3.45 -41.63 7.40
CA GLN A 204 -3.25 -40.23 7.78
C GLN A 204 -4.48 -39.62 8.48
N THR A 205 -5.69 -39.93 8.02
CA THR A 205 -6.95 -39.43 8.63
C THR A 205 -7.09 -39.82 10.11
N SER A 206 -6.52 -40.95 10.53
CA SER A 206 -6.55 -41.41 11.93
C SER A 206 -5.80 -40.52 12.94
N THR A 207 -4.99 -39.55 12.48
CA THR A 207 -4.10 -38.74 13.34
C THR A 207 -4.33 -37.23 13.30
N LEU A 208 -5.01 -36.72 12.26
CA LEU A 208 -5.17 -35.27 12.05
C LEU A 208 -6.21 -34.63 12.99
N ASP A 209 -7.18 -35.41 13.45
CA ASP A 209 -8.28 -34.89 14.29
C ASP A 209 -7.85 -34.57 15.74
N SER A 210 -6.70 -35.07 16.20
CA SER A 210 -6.28 -34.94 17.60
C SER A 210 -5.53 -33.64 17.94
N SER A 211 -5.03 -32.86 16.96
CA SER A 211 -4.04 -31.80 17.23
C SER A 211 -4.36 -30.36 16.78
N GLU A 212 -5.33 -30.11 15.90
CA GLU A 212 -5.47 -28.77 15.27
C GLU A 212 -6.55 -27.85 15.88
N ALA A 213 -7.39 -28.31 16.81
CA ALA A 213 -8.58 -27.57 17.22
C ALA A 213 -8.38 -26.35 18.17
N LEU A 214 -7.15 -25.95 18.52
CA LEU A 214 -6.91 -24.97 19.60
C LEU A 214 -5.98 -23.78 19.27
N SER A 215 -5.68 -23.49 18.01
CA SER A 215 -4.84 -22.32 17.66
C SER A 215 -5.66 -21.13 17.15
N PRO A 216 -5.48 -19.90 17.67
CA PRO A 216 -6.10 -18.70 17.11
C PRO A 216 -5.56 -18.37 15.70
N PRO A 217 -6.33 -17.66 14.85
CA PRO A 217 -6.15 -17.61 13.40
C PRO A 217 -5.06 -16.63 12.90
N GLN A 218 -4.00 -16.36 13.65
CA GLN A 218 -3.04 -15.30 13.28
C GLN A 218 -1.65 -15.74 12.79
N LEU A 219 -1.29 -17.02 12.85
CA LEU A 219 -0.22 -17.61 12.01
C LEU A 219 -0.50 -19.11 11.93
N SER A 220 -1.45 -19.51 11.08
CA SER A 220 -1.73 -20.93 10.88
C SER A 220 -0.50 -21.58 10.26
N LYS A 221 0.13 -22.52 10.99
CA LYS A 221 1.11 -23.43 10.39
C LYS A 221 0.43 -24.07 9.18
N PRO A 222 1.10 -24.14 8.01
CA PRO A 222 0.51 -24.76 6.84
C PRO A 222 0.18 -26.21 7.17
N ALA A 223 -1.03 -26.64 6.79
CA ALA A 223 -1.54 -27.99 7.06
C ALA A 223 -0.49 -29.05 6.69
N PRO A 224 -0.29 -30.13 7.46
CA PRO A 224 0.73 -31.12 7.15
C PRO A 224 0.57 -31.71 5.74
N LEU A 225 1.68 -31.99 5.05
CA LEU A 225 1.68 -32.64 3.73
C LEU A 225 0.98 -33.99 3.80
N CYS A 226 0.35 -34.44 2.71
CA CYS A 226 -0.21 -35.79 2.72
C CYS A 226 0.88 -36.88 2.79
N LEU A 227 0.61 -37.96 3.51
CA LEU A 227 1.58 -39.00 3.84
C LEU A 227 2.24 -39.64 2.60
N PRO A 228 1.52 -39.96 1.51
CA PRO A 228 2.15 -40.41 0.27
C PRO A 228 3.21 -39.44 -0.24
N ILE A 229 2.91 -38.14 -0.26
CA ILE A 229 3.82 -37.12 -0.78
C ILE A 229 5.01 -36.91 0.16
N GLN A 230 4.81 -36.97 1.49
CA GLN A 230 5.91 -36.96 2.45
C GLN A 230 6.94 -38.07 2.16
N ILE A 231 6.48 -39.28 1.84
CA ILE A 231 7.34 -40.42 1.52
C ILE A 231 8.03 -40.20 0.16
N MET A 232 7.30 -39.74 -0.85
CA MET A 232 7.86 -39.45 -2.18
C MET A 232 8.96 -38.38 -2.15
N LEU A 233 8.91 -37.45 -1.19
CA LEU A 233 9.92 -36.41 -0.98
C LEU A 233 11.21 -36.91 -0.30
N LEU A 234 11.17 -38.03 0.44
CA LEU A 234 12.35 -38.55 1.17
C LEU A 234 13.63 -38.70 0.31
N PRO A 235 13.60 -39.30 -0.90
CA PRO A 235 14.79 -39.39 -1.75
C PRO A 235 15.31 -38.02 -2.19
N LEU A 236 14.42 -37.07 -2.50
CA LEU A 236 14.78 -35.70 -2.88
C LEU A 236 15.37 -34.93 -1.69
N ASN A 237 14.78 -35.07 -0.49
CA ASN A 237 15.28 -34.50 0.75
C ASN A 237 16.70 -34.98 1.08
N LYS A 238 16.96 -36.29 0.97
CA LYS A 238 18.30 -36.89 1.18
C LYS A 238 19.29 -36.32 0.17
N ARG A 239 18.91 -36.22 -1.10
CA ARG A 239 19.76 -35.66 -2.17
C ARG A 239 20.06 -34.18 -1.93
N PHE A 240 19.06 -33.38 -1.59
CA PHE A 240 19.23 -31.96 -1.28
C PHE A 240 20.19 -31.77 -0.11
N LYS A 241 19.97 -32.49 1.00
CA LYS A 241 20.85 -32.43 2.18
C LYS A 241 22.28 -32.87 1.86
N TYR A 242 22.44 -33.90 1.03
CA TYR A 242 23.77 -34.37 0.63
C TYR A 242 24.56 -33.33 -0.19
N HIS A 243 23.91 -32.60 -1.09
CA HIS A 243 24.58 -31.63 -1.96
C HIS A 243 24.73 -30.24 -1.33
N PHE A 244 23.73 -29.77 -0.60
CA PHE A 244 23.64 -28.36 -0.16
C PHE A 244 23.84 -28.17 1.34
N TYR A 245 24.22 -29.22 2.07
CA TYR A 245 24.68 -29.14 3.45
C TYR A 245 26.04 -29.84 3.62
N GLY A 246 26.72 -29.54 4.73
CA GLY A 246 28.05 -30.07 5.03
C GLY A 246 29.15 -29.43 4.19
N ASN A 247 30.22 -30.19 3.92
CA ASN A 247 31.48 -29.67 3.37
C ASN A 247 31.64 -29.86 1.85
N ARG A 248 30.54 -30.07 1.12
CA ARG A 248 30.57 -30.23 -0.34
C ARG A 248 30.84 -28.88 -1.01
N GLN A 249 31.54 -28.90 -2.14
CA GLN A 249 31.74 -27.71 -2.97
C GLN A 249 30.40 -27.10 -3.44
N THR A 250 29.38 -27.94 -3.63
CA THR A 250 28.02 -27.52 -4.00
C THR A 250 27.28 -26.74 -2.90
N ASN A 251 27.74 -26.78 -1.65
CA ASN A 251 27.23 -25.94 -0.57
C ASN A 251 28.07 -24.65 -0.50
N SER A 252 27.79 -23.71 -1.40
CA SER A 252 28.48 -22.41 -1.44
C SER A 252 27.49 -21.28 -1.21
N LEU A 253 27.82 -20.38 -0.28
CA LEU A 253 27.03 -19.16 -0.02
C LEU A 253 27.06 -18.17 -1.21
N SER A 254 28.08 -18.26 -2.07
CA SER A 254 28.18 -17.44 -3.27
C SER A 254 27.37 -17.94 -4.46
N LYS A 255 26.75 -19.12 -4.33
CA LYS A 255 26.01 -19.79 -5.41
C LYS A 255 24.62 -20.28 -4.98
N PRO A 256 23.75 -19.39 -4.44
CA PRO A 256 22.38 -19.77 -4.08
C PRO A 256 21.57 -20.29 -5.28
N GLU A 257 21.88 -19.82 -6.50
CA GLU A 257 21.23 -20.27 -7.73
C GLU A 257 21.30 -21.79 -7.93
N TRP A 258 22.32 -22.46 -7.38
CA TRP A 258 22.49 -23.90 -7.52
C TRP A 258 21.38 -24.71 -6.85
N TYR A 259 21.03 -24.39 -5.60
CA TYR A 259 19.96 -25.13 -4.93
C TYR A 259 18.58 -24.67 -5.37
N LEU A 260 18.42 -23.38 -5.69
CA LEU A 260 17.18 -22.80 -6.20
C LEU A 260 16.79 -23.42 -7.54
N THR A 261 17.69 -23.37 -8.52
CA THR A 261 17.47 -23.95 -9.85
C THR A 261 17.28 -25.46 -9.78
N GLN A 262 18.01 -26.14 -8.90
CA GLN A 262 17.89 -27.59 -8.75
C GLN A 262 16.49 -28.01 -8.27
N VAL A 263 15.89 -27.22 -7.37
CA VAL A 263 14.53 -27.48 -6.87
C VAL A 263 13.48 -27.17 -7.94
N LEU A 264 13.60 -26.06 -8.68
CA LEU A 264 12.72 -25.76 -9.81
C LEU A 264 12.77 -26.87 -10.88
N MET A 265 13.96 -27.37 -11.18
CA MET A 265 14.15 -28.50 -12.08
C MET A 265 13.42 -29.76 -11.57
N TRP A 266 13.51 -30.07 -10.27
CA TRP A 266 12.77 -31.21 -9.71
C TRP A 266 11.26 -31.01 -9.76
N MET A 267 10.75 -29.80 -9.49
CA MET A 267 9.33 -29.49 -9.64
C MET A 267 8.86 -29.70 -11.08
N GLY A 268 9.65 -29.24 -12.07
CA GLY A 268 9.34 -29.41 -13.49
C GLY A 268 9.37 -30.87 -13.94
N ASN A 269 10.48 -31.58 -13.66
CA ASN A 269 10.68 -32.97 -14.12
C ASN A 269 9.65 -33.95 -13.56
N ASN A 270 9.09 -33.70 -12.38
CA ASN A 270 8.12 -34.58 -11.73
C ASN A 270 6.66 -34.13 -11.95
N SER A 271 6.41 -32.99 -12.62
CA SER A 271 5.06 -32.44 -12.80
C SER A 271 4.11 -33.42 -13.49
N THR A 272 4.53 -34.00 -14.62
CA THR A 272 3.70 -34.92 -15.40
C THR A 272 3.35 -36.17 -14.63
N PHE A 273 4.30 -36.75 -13.89
CA PHE A 273 4.03 -37.91 -13.03
C PHE A 273 3.02 -37.58 -11.92
N MET A 274 3.10 -36.39 -11.32
CA MET A 274 2.13 -35.97 -10.30
C MET A 274 0.74 -35.74 -10.89
N GLU A 275 0.65 -35.12 -12.07
CA GLU A 275 -0.62 -34.77 -12.73
C GLU A 275 -1.31 -35.98 -13.39
N GLU A 276 -0.55 -36.86 -14.04
CA GLU A 276 -1.10 -37.97 -14.82
C GLU A 276 -1.19 -39.29 -14.04
N THR A 277 -0.30 -39.51 -13.05
CA THR A 277 -0.25 -40.78 -12.29
C THR A 277 -0.86 -40.63 -10.90
N ILE A 278 -0.46 -39.61 -10.12
CA ILE A 278 -0.86 -39.49 -8.72
C ILE A 278 -2.20 -38.78 -8.56
N GLN A 279 -2.45 -37.69 -9.29
CA GLN A 279 -3.69 -36.91 -9.17
C GLN A 279 -4.95 -37.77 -9.38
N PRO A 280 -5.06 -38.64 -10.40
CA PRO A 280 -6.26 -39.47 -10.59
C PRO A 280 -6.52 -40.46 -9.44
N ILE A 281 -5.47 -40.84 -8.70
CA ILE A 281 -5.60 -41.68 -7.51
C ILE A 281 -6.15 -40.85 -6.34
N LEU A 282 -5.67 -39.63 -6.15
CA LEU A 282 -6.19 -38.71 -5.13
C LEU A 282 -7.65 -38.34 -5.39
N ASP A 283 -8.00 -38.06 -6.64
CA ASP A 283 -9.36 -37.69 -7.05
C ASP A 283 -10.35 -38.82 -6.77
N ARG A 284 -9.99 -40.07 -7.07
CA ARG A 284 -10.79 -41.26 -6.72
C ARG A 284 -10.91 -41.48 -5.21
N GLY A 285 -9.89 -41.08 -4.46
CA GLY A 285 -9.90 -41.05 -3.00
C GLY A 285 -10.73 -39.90 -2.40
N GLY A 286 -11.32 -39.02 -3.21
CA GLY A 286 -12.11 -37.88 -2.75
C GLY A 286 -11.27 -36.75 -2.15
N VAL A 287 -9.96 -36.74 -2.39
CA VAL A 287 -9.04 -35.73 -1.87
C VAL A 287 -9.02 -34.52 -2.82
N THR A 288 -9.39 -33.34 -2.33
CA THR A 288 -9.47 -32.11 -3.14
C THR A 288 -8.12 -31.40 -3.34
N LEU A 289 -7.03 -32.01 -2.92
CA LEU A 289 -5.68 -31.42 -2.98
C LEU A 289 -5.04 -31.69 -4.34
N SER A 290 -4.25 -30.72 -4.81
CA SER A 290 -3.40 -30.93 -5.99
C SER A 290 -2.09 -31.62 -5.60
N ALA A 291 -1.86 -32.80 -6.16
CA ALA A 291 -0.67 -33.61 -5.94
C ALA A 291 0.61 -32.84 -6.32
N LYS A 292 0.57 -32.09 -7.43
CA LYS A 292 1.65 -31.22 -7.89
C LYS A 292 1.94 -30.10 -6.89
N VAL A 293 0.90 -29.40 -6.42
CA VAL A 293 1.07 -28.30 -5.47
C VAL A 293 1.65 -28.81 -4.14
N GLU A 294 1.20 -29.96 -3.66
CA GLU A 294 1.75 -30.59 -2.45
C GLU A 294 3.22 -31.00 -2.62
N LEU A 295 3.61 -31.56 -3.78
CA LEU A 295 5.02 -31.83 -4.08
C LEU A 295 5.85 -30.53 -4.06
N CYS A 296 5.37 -29.49 -4.74
CA CYS A 296 6.03 -28.19 -4.75
C CYS A 296 6.17 -27.62 -3.34
N ARG A 297 5.12 -27.71 -2.51
CA ARG A 297 5.13 -27.23 -1.12
C ARG A 297 6.19 -27.93 -0.27
N GLY A 298 6.36 -29.24 -0.43
CA GLY A 298 7.39 -30.00 0.29
C GLY A 298 8.81 -29.78 -0.22
N LEU A 299 8.99 -29.53 -1.52
CA LEU A 299 10.29 -29.11 -2.05
C LEU A 299 10.65 -27.68 -1.63
N LEU A 300 9.66 -26.81 -1.56
CA LEU A 300 9.81 -25.43 -1.14
C LEU A 300 10.25 -25.32 0.31
N SER A 301 9.82 -26.23 1.19
CA SER A 301 10.27 -26.22 2.59
C SER A 301 11.78 -26.41 2.73
N LEU A 302 12.40 -27.21 1.84
CA LEU A 302 13.87 -27.37 1.80
C LEU A 302 14.56 -26.05 1.43
N VAL A 303 14.01 -25.34 0.46
CA VAL A 303 14.51 -24.03 0.03
C VAL A 303 14.34 -23.02 1.15
N GLN A 304 13.18 -22.99 1.81
CA GLN A 304 12.90 -22.08 2.91
C GLN A 304 13.90 -22.25 4.06
N GLU A 305 14.13 -23.49 4.50
CA GLU A 305 15.14 -23.80 5.54
C GLU A 305 16.55 -23.35 5.13
N LYS A 306 16.93 -23.57 3.86
CA LYS A 306 18.26 -23.24 3.36
C LYS A 306 18.47 -21.74 3.19
N VAL A 307 17.52 -21.04 2.57
CA VAL A 307 17.54 -19.58 2.39
C VAL A 307 17.57 -18.88 3.74
N ALA A 308 16.73 -19.28 4.71
CA ALA A 308 16.74 -18.71 6.05
C ALA A 308 18.13 -18.85 6.72
N SER A 309 18.73 -20.04 6.62
CA SER A 309 20.06 -20.28 7.18
C SER A 309 21.18 -19.52 6.47
N ASP A 310 21.08 -19.28 5.17
CA ASP A 310 22.12 -18.59 4.40
C ASP A 310 21.96 -17.07 4.52
N ALA A 311 20.73 -16.54 4.49
CA ALA A 311 20.42 -15.13 4.71
C ALA A 311 20.96 -14.63 6.05
N SER A 312 20.79 -15.41 7.13
CA SER A 312 21.29 -15.05 8.46
C SER A 312 22.82 -14.96 8.54
N LYS A 313 23.54 -15.75 7.72
CA LYS A 313 25.02 -15.73 7.66
C LYS A 313 25.55 -14.59 6.80
N LEU A 314 24.77 -14.14 5.81
CA LEU A 314 25.17 -13.14 4.82
C LEU A 314 24.90 -11.70 5.25
N LEU A 315 24.34 -11.46 6.44
CA LEU A 315 24.06 -10.10 6.95
C LEU A 315 25.29 -9.15 6.95
N TYR A 316 26.50 -9.71 7.01
CA TYR A 316 27.76 -8.97 7.05
C TYR A 316 28.52 -8.93 5.73
N ASP A 317 28.03 -9.59 4.67
CA ASP A 317 28.65 -9.57 3.34
C ASP A 317 27.70 -8.92 2.33
N ASP A 318 27.96 -7.66 2.01
CA ASP A 318 27.12 -6.83 1.13
C ASP A 318 26.88 -7.45 -0.25
N VAL A 319 27.92 -8.01 -0.87
CA VAL A 319 27.85 -8.48 -2.27
C VAL A 319 27.08 -9.79 -2.33
N LEU A 320 27.42 -10.73 -1.46
CA LEU A 320 26.74 -12.02 -1.41
C LEU A 320 25.29 -11.89 -0.95
N PHE A 321 25.00 -10.94 -0.06
CA PHE A 321 23.63 -10.65 0.36
C PHE A 321 22.76 -10.16 -0.80
N CYS A 322 23.24 -9.18 -1.58
CA CYS A 322 22.48 -8.67 -2.73
C CYS A 322 22.24 -9.76 -3.76
N HIS A 323 23.26 -10.58 -4.05
CA HIS A 323 23.12 -11.73 -4.95
C HIS A 323 22.07 -12.73 -4.45
N LEU A 324 22.04 -13.05 -3.14
CA LEU A 324 21.00 -13.91 -2.57
C LEU A 324 19.60 -13.31 -2.78
N VAL A 325 19.42 -12.02 -2.51
CA VAL A 325 18.12 -11.35 -2.68
C VAL A 325 17.65 -11.43 -4.13
N GLU A 326 18.52 -11.14 -5.10
CA GLU A 326 18.21 -11.22 -6.53
C GLU A 326 17.77 -12.63 -6.94
N GLU A 327 18.53 -13.64 -6.53
CA GLU A 327 18.22 -15.04 -6.84
C GLU A 327 16.92 -15.52 -6.18
N VAL A 328 16.63 -15.07 -4.95
CA VAL A 328 15.35 -15.38 -4.27
C VAL A 328 14.16 -14.71 -4.96
N LEU A 329 14.30 -13.46 -5.39
CA LEU A 329 13.26 -12.74 -6.15
C LEU A 329 12.99 -13.44 -7.49
N GLN A 330 14.06 -13.84 -8.20
CA GLN A 330 13.95 -14.55 -9.47
C GLN A 330 13.33 -15.95 -9.29
N PHE A 331 13.73 -16.69 -8.26
CA PHE A 331 13.15 -17.99 -7.92
C PHE A 331 11.65 -17.89 -7.63
N GLU A 332 11.20 -16.89 -6.84
CA GLU A 332 9.77 -16.71 -6.58
C GLU A 332 9.01 -16.42 -7.88
N LYS A 333 9.56 -15.57 -8.75
CA LYS A 333 8.95 -15.27 -10.05
C LYS A 333 8.78 -16.53 -10.90
N GLU A 334 9.80 -17.38 -10.99
CA GLU A 334 9.73 -18.65 -11.74
C GLU A 334 8.78 -19.67 -11.09
N LEU A 335 8.76 -19.75 -9.76
CA LEU A 335 7.84 -20.62 -9.01
C LEU A 335 6.37 -20.28 -9.34
N ARG A 336 6.02 -18.99 -9.36
CA ARG A 336 4.64 -18.55 -9.63
C ARG A 336 4.29 -18.61 -11.12
N SER A 337 5.19 -18.18 -11.99
CA SER A 337 4.91 -18.09 -13.44
C SER A 337 5.03 -19.44 -14.18
N ASN A 338 6.12 -20.19 -13.95
CA ASN A 338 6.40 -21.42 -14.71
C ASN A 338 5.77 -22.65 -14.06
N HIS A 339 5.78 -22.74 -12.73
CA HIS A 339 5.23 -23.89 -12.01
C HIS A 339 3.79 -23.71 -11.55
N SER A 340 3.19 -22.52 -11.79
CA SER A 340 1.80 -22.19 -11.42
C SER A 340 1.50 -22.44 -9.93
N TYR A 341 2.47 -22.18 -9.05
CA TYR A 341 2.27 -22.34 -7.61
C TYR A 341 1.24 -21.30 -7.09
N PRO A 342 0.21 -21.72 -6.34
CA PRO A 342 -0.87 -20.84 -5.90
C PRO A 342 -0.41 -19.63 -5.10
N ALA A 343 -1.06 -18.49 -5.31
CA ALA A 343 -0.63 -17.24 -4.68
C ALA A 343 -0.94 -17.17 -3.18
N GLU A 344 -1.96 -17.91 -2.76
CA GLU A 344 -2.46 -18.04 -1.39
C GLU A 344 -1.50 -18.81 -0.49
N LEU A 345 -0.63 -19.63 -1.08
CA LEU A 345 0.34 -20.43 -0.35
C LEU A 345 1.66 -19.65 -0.15
N PRO A 346 2.32 -19.82 1.02
CA PRO A 346 3.54 -19.11 1.32
C PRO A 346 4.67 -19.51 0.36
N GLY A 347 5.31 -18.49 -0.23
CA GLY A 347 6.53 -18.59 -1.04
C GLY A 347 7.81 -18.52 -0.19
N VAL A 348 8.89 -18.00 -0.76
CA VAL A 348 10.16 -17.73 -0.06
C VAL A 348 10.34 -16.26 0.32
N LEU A 349 9.59 -15.34 -0.30
CA LEU A 349 9.78 -13.89 -0.07
C LEU A 349 9.65 -13.45 1.38
N HIS A 350 8.78 -14.10 2.17
CA HIS A 350 8.58 -13.78 3.59
C HIS A 350 9.87 -13.88 4.43
N LEU A 351 10.84 -14.71 4.01
CA LEU A 351 12.14 -14.85 4.67
C LEU A 351 13.01 -13.60 4.51
N LEU A 352 12.86 -12.88 3.40
CA LEU A 352 13.53 -11.58 3.19
C LEU A 352 12.90 -10.46 4.02
N LEU A 353 11.73 -10.70 4.60
CA LEU A 353 10.95 -9.73 5.36
C LEU A 353 11.16 -9.87 6.88
N GLU A 354 11.98 -10.82 7.33
CA GLU A 354 12.47 -10.87 8.71
C GLU A 354 13.22 -9.58 9.03
N ASP A 355 13.00 -8.99 10.22
CA ASP A 355 13.43 -7.62 10.52
C ASP A 355 14.92 -7.37 10.21
N ALA A 356 15.83 -8.24 10.65
CA ALA A 356 17.26 -8.07 10.39
C ALA A 356 17.62 -8.13 8.90
N VAL A 357 16.98 -9.04 8.15
CA VAL A 357 17.21 -9.25 6.72
C VAL A 357 16.62 -8.10 5.91
N LEU A 358 15.40 -7.66 6.24
CA LEU A 358 14.74 -6.55 5.58
C LEU A 358 15.48 -5.23 5.81
N GLN A 359 15.93 -4.96 7.04
CA GLN A 359 16.74 -3.78 7.32
C GLN A 359 18.06 -3.78 6.54
N LYS A 360 18.73 -4.94 6.46
CA LYS A 360 19.93 -5.09 5.63
C LYS A 360 19.61 -4.83 4.15
N TRP A 361 18.52 -5.38 3.63
CA TRP A 361 18.10 -5.16 2.25
C TRP A 361 17.83 -3.68 1.96
N LEU A 362 17.02 -3.00 2.77
CA LEU A 362 16.76 -1.56 2.60
C LEU A 362 18.05 -0.72 2.63
N THR A 363 18.99 -1.07 3.52
CA THR A 363 20.29 -0.39 3.63
C THR A 363 21.13 -0.58 2.36
N MET A 364 21.21 -1.82 1.87
CA MET A 364 21.93 -2.12 0.63
C MET A 364 21.29 -1.45 -0.57
N GLU A 365 19.96 -1.46 -0.63
CA GLU A 365 19.18 -0.82 -1.67
C GLU A 365 19.50 0.67 -1.78
N LYS A 366 19.47 1.35 -0.63
CA LYS A 366 19.84 2.76 -0.52
C LYS A 366 21.28 3.00 -0.99
N LYS A 367 22.23 2.21 -0.48
CA LYS A 367 23.65 2.34 -0.82
C LYS A 367 23.89 2.23 -2.32
N MET A 368 23.34 1.18 -2.96
CA MET A 368 23.49 0.96 -4.40
C MET A 368 22.80 2.06 -5.22
N ALA A 369 21.63 2.54 -4.79
CA ALA A 369 20.93 3.62 -5.46
C ALA A 369 21.71 4.95 -5.38
N VAL A 370 22.29 5.27 -4.21
CA VAL A 370 23.12 6.46 -3.99
C VAL A 370 24.39 6.43 -4.84
N GLU A 371 25.10 5.29 -4.87
CA GLU A 371 26.28 5.10 -5.72
C GLU A 371 25.94 5.28 -7.21
N LYS A 372 24.80 4.73 -7.65
CA LYS A 372 24.32 4.89 -9.03
C LYS A 372 23.90 6.33 -9.34
N MET A 373 23.33 7.06 -8.38
CA MET A 373 23.04 8.49 -8.50
C MET A 373 24.32 9.32 -8.69
N ASP A 374 25.39 9.01 -7.94
CA ASP A 374 26.68 9.70 -8.11
C ASP A 374 27.30 9.42 -9.48
N ALA A 375 27.25 8.17 -9.91
CA ALA A 375 27.75 7.76 -11.22
C ALA A 375 26.99 8.44 -12.37
N MET A 376 25.65 8.50 -12.31
CA MET A 376 24.85 9.10 -13.39
C MET A 376 25.02 10.63 -13.48
N LEU A 377 25.18 11.34 -12.35
CA LEU A 377 25.41 12.80 -12.36
C LEU A 377 26.82 13.17 -12.85
N SER A 378 27.77 12.25 -12.71
CA SER A 378 29.16 12.39 -13.15
C SER A 378 29.40 11.93 -14.59
N ALA A 379 28.39 11.34 -15.24
CA ALA A 379 28.51 10.84 -16.61
C ALA A 379 28.67 11.99 -17.62
N GLU A 380 29.43 11.76 -18.69
CA GLU A 380 29.72 12.77 -19.72
C GLU A 380 28.44 13.31 -20.39
N ARG A 381 27.45 12.44 -20.59
CA ARG A 381 26.16 12.75 -21.22
C ARG A 381 25.04 13.05 -20.22
N ALA A 382 25.35 13.17 -18.92
CA ALA A 382 24.36 13.34 -17.85
C ALA A 382 23.36 14.47 -18.12
N TRP A 383 23.82 15.58 -18.68
CA TRP A 383 23.05 16.81 -18.86
C TRP A 383 22.58 17.05 -20.30
N SER A 384 22.66 16.02 -21.15
CA SER A 384 22.14 16.06 -22.52
C SER A 384 20.85 15.26 -22.63
N SER A 385 19.86 15.78 -23.36
CA SER A 385 18.68 14.99 -23.77
C SER A 385 19.10 13.96 -24.81
N GLN A 386 18.57 12.73 -24.67
CA GLN A 386 18.85 11.62 -25.57
C GLN A 386 18.27 11.84 -26.98
N TYR A 387 17.20 12.64 -27.10
CA TYR A 387 16.45 12.86 -28.34
C TYR A 387 16.69 14.24 -28.95
N LYS A 388 17.85 14.85 -28.67
CA LYS A 388 18.19 16.22 -29.10
C LYS A 388 18.07 16.47 -30.61
N ASP A 389 18.16 15.41 -31.41
CA ASP A 389 18.10 15.44 -32.88
C ASP A 389 16.73 15.03 -33.46
N ILE A 390 15.73 14.72 -32.61
CA ILE A 390 14.39 14.29 -33.02
C ILE A 390 13.35 15.24 -32.40
N SER A 391 13.07 16.34 -33.10
CA SER A 391 12.26 17.47 -32.60
C SER A 391 10.82 17.13 -32.23
N ASP A 392 10.29 16.02 -32.72
CA ASP A 392 8.86 15.69 -32.66
C ASP A 392 8.53 14.66 -31.57
N MET A 393 9.50 14.26 -30.74
CA MET A 393 9.35 13.15 -29.77
C MET A 393 9.57 13.51 -28.30
N ASP A 394 10.28 14.60 -27.97
CA ASP A 394 10.65 14.92 -26.58
C ASP A 394 10.14 16.32 -26.15
N ASP A 395 8.85 16.38 -25.80
CA ASP A 395 8.21 17.59 -25.28
C ASP A 395 8.79 18.06 -23.94
N LEU A 396 9.44 17.17 -23.15
CA LEU A 396 9.96 17.48 -21.83
C LEU A 396 11.45 17.83 -21.82
N LYS A 397 12.19 17.44 -22.88
CA LYS A 397 13.65 17.64 -23.04
C LYS A 397 14.43 17.13 -21.83
N ALA A 398 14.06 15.96 -21.34
CA ALA A 398 14.63 15.37 -20.15
C ALA A 398 16.11 15.01 -20.38
N PRO A 399 17.03 15.35 -19.46
CA PRO A 399 18.41 14.92 -19.57
C PRO A 399 18.59 13.46 -19.14
N ASP A 400 19.62 12.80 -19.67
CA ASP A 400 19.96 11.39 -19.43
C ASP A 400 20.01 11.01 -17.94
N CYS A 401 20.51 11.89 -17.08
CA CYS A 401 20.57 11.63 -15.64
C CYS A 401 19.17 11.50 -15.01
N ALA A 402 18.19 12.27 -15.47
CA ALA A 402 16.83 12.25 -14.94
C ALA A 402 16.08 11.00 -15.40
N GLU A 403 16.24 10.61 -16.67
CA GLU A 403 15.66 9.36 -17.20
C GLU A 403 16.26 8.12 -16.52
N THR A 404 17.59 8.10 -16.37
CA THR A 404 18.29 7.02 -15.67
C THR A 404 17.87 6.92 -14.21
N PHE A 405 17.66 8.07 -13.55
CA PHE A 405 17.15 8.12 -12.18
C PHE A 405 15.73 7.55 -12.08
N MET A 406 14.81 7.95 -12.96
CA MET A 406 13.44 7.42 -12.94
C MET A 406 13.41 5.92 -13.27
N THR A 407 14.28 5.45 -14.17
CA THR A 407 14.44 4.02 -14.46
C THR A 407 14.94 3.25 -13.23
N LEU A 408 15.90 3.81 -12.48
CA LEU A 408 16.34 3.23 -11.21
C LEU A 408 15.18 3.10 -10.21
N LEU A 409 14.38 4.15 -10.05
CA LEU A 409 13.21 4.10 -9.16
C LEU A 409 12.17 3.06 -9.62
N GLN A 410 11.94 2.89 -10.92
CA GLN A 410 11.05 1.85 -11.45
C GLN A 410 11.56 0.44 -11.15
N VAL A 411 12.88 0.21 -11.29
CA VAL A 411 13.51 -1.07 -10.90
C VAL A 411 13.31 -1.35 -9.41
N ILE A 412 13.41 -0.31 -8.56
CA ILE A 412 13.13 -0.44 -7.13
C ILE A 412 11.66 -0.80 -6.90
N THR A 413 10.73 -0.09 -7.56
CA THR A 413 9.28 -0.36 -7.50
C THR A 413 8.96 -1.80 -7.87
N GLU A 414 9.51 -2.32 -8.96
CA GLU A 414 9.20 -3.68 -9.41
C GLU A 414 9.63 -4.74 -8.39
N ARG A 415 10.73 -4.51 -7.66
CA ARG A 415 11.22 -5.45 -6.63
C ARG A 415 10.32 -5.54 -5.41
N TYR A 416 9.77 -4.42 -4.95
CA TYR A 416 8.91 -4.43 -3.76
C TYR A 416 7.43 -4.62 -4.08
N ARG A 417 6.98 -4.33 -5.32
CA ARG A 417 5.60 -4.52 -5.76
C ARG A 417 5.09 -5.95 -5.57
N THR A 418 5.95 -6.94 -5.74
CA THR A 418 5.58 -8.36 -5.60
C THR A 418 5.64 -8.89 -4.17
N LEU A 419 6.04 -8.06 -3.19
CA LEU A 419 6.15 -8.50 -1.80
C LEU A 419 4.76 -8.78 -1.19
N PRO A 420 4.60 -9.88 -0.42
CA PRO A 420 3.31 -10.26 0.16
C PRO A 420 2.89 -9.40 1.36
N CYS A 421 3.79 -8.58 1.92
CA CYS A 421 3.55 -7.83 3.14
C CYS A 421 3.46 -6.31 2.85
N PRO A 422 2.28 -5.68 3.03
CA PRO A 422 2.10 -4.25 2.78
C PRO A 422 3.02 -3.36 3.64
N SER A 423 3.30 -3.73 4.89
CA SER A 423 4.19 -2.94 5.75
C SER A 423 5.64 -2.91 5.23
N ALA A 424 6.10 -3.98 4.58
CA ALA A 424 7.40 -4.00 3.92
C ALA A 424 7.40 -3.11 2.66
N GLN A 425 6.32 -3.16 1.87
CA GLN A 425 6.16 -2.28 0.70
C GLN A 425 6.21 -0.80 1.10
N LEU A 426 5.55 -0.43 2.19
CA LEU A 426 5.59 0.94 2.72
C LEU A 426 7.00 1.38 3.16
N LYS A 427 7.81 0.47 3.75
CA LYS A 427 9.22 0.77 4.07
C LYS A 427 10.04 1.06 2.81
N PHE A 428 9.81 0.33 1.71
CA PHE A 428 10.45 0.61 0.42
C PHE A 428 9.94 1.91 -0.23
N LEU A 429 8.66 2.22 -0.10
CA LEU A 429 8.10 3.49 -0.55
C LEU A 429 8.76 4.68 0.17
N GLU A 430 8.96 4.58 1.48
CA GLU A 430 9.67 5.62 2.24
C GLU A 430 11.14 5.76 1.79
N LEU A 431 11.83 4.65 1.52
CA LEU A 431 13.15 4.69 0.88
C LEU A 431 13.08 5.38 -0.49
N GLN A 432 12.09 5.07 -1.33
CA GLN A 432 11.92 5.67 -2.65
C GLN A 432 11.73 7.18 -2.56
N LYS A 433 10.93 7.65 -1.59
CA LYS A 433 10.72 9.08 -1.30
C LYS A 433 12.01 9.75 -0.82
N GLU A 434 12.79 9.08 0.02
CA GLU A 434 14.11 9.56 0.45
C GLU A 434 15.07 9.73 -0.73
N LEU A 435 15.14 8.74 -1.64
CA LEU A 435 16.01 8.81 -2.82
C LEU A 435 15.63 9.96 -3.78
N VAL A 436 14.33 10.24 -3.95
CA VAL A 436 13.85 11.40 -4.71
C VAL A 436 14.30 12.71 -4.05
N ASP A 437 14.21 12.80 -2.72
CA ASP A 437 14.65 14.00 -2.01
C ASP A 437 16.17 14.21 -2.10
N ASP A 438 16.95 13.14 -1.95
CA ASP A 438 18.40 13.14 -2.12
C ASP A 438 18.80 13.63 -3.52
N PHE A 439 18.12 13.11 -4.56
CA PHE A 439 18.37 13.54 -5.94
C PHE A 439 18.00 15.01 -6.14
N ARG A 440 16.87 15.48 -5.62
CA ARG A 440 16.47 16.91 -5.63
C ARG A 440 17.53 17.80 -4.97
N ILE A 441 18.07 17.38 -3.82
CA ILE A 441 19.13 18.13 -3.12
C ILE A 441 20.39 18.22 -3.99
N ARG A 442 20.81 17.13 -4.64
CA ARG A 442 21.94 17.12 -5.58
C ARG A 442 21.70 18.02 -6.79
N LEU A 443 20.51 17.97 -7.40
CA LEU A 443 20.12 18.89 -8.48
C LEU A 443 20.21 20.35 -8.02
N THR A 444 19.76 20.64 -6.80
CA THR A 444 19.84 21.98 -6.21
C THR A 444 21.29 22.45 -6.02
N GLN A 445 22.20 21.55 -5.62
CA GLN A 445 23.62 21.85 -5.48
C GLN A 445 24.25 22.19 -6.83
N VAL A 446 24.07 21.34 -7.84
CA VAL A 446 24.59 21.58 -9.19
C VAL A 446 23.99 22.87 -9.79
N MET A 447 22.69 23.12 -9.57
CA MET A 447 22.05 24.36 -10.02
C MET A 447 22.67 25.61 -9.41
N LYS A 448 23.04 25.57 -8.12
CA LYS A 448 23.69 26.71 -7.44
C LYS A 448 25.06 27.02 -8.05
N GLU A 449 25.81 26.02 -8.48
CA GLU A 449 27.10 26.20 -9.17
C GLU A 449 26.93 26.92 -10.51
N GLU A 450 25.87 26.56 -11.26
CA GLU A 450 25.55 27.11 -12.59
C GLU A 450 24.78 28.45 -12.52
N SER A 451 24.44 28.94 -11.32
CA SER A 451 23.58 30.12 -11.12
C SER A 451 24.14 31.44 -11.67
N ARG A 452 25.44 31.48 -12.01
CA ARG A 452 26.09 32.64 -12.64
C ARG A 452 25.62 32.87 -14.07
N CYS A 453 25.20 31.82 -14.77
CA CYS A 453 24.67 31.88 -16.13
C CYS A 453 23.37 31.07 -16.22
N PRO A 454 22.22 31.65 -15.78
CA PRO A 454 20.93 30.95 -15.81
C PRO A 454 20.46 30.53 -17.21
N LEU A 455 21.02 31.11 -18.27
CA LEU A 455 20.77 30.71 -19.66
C LEU A 455 21.69 29.56 -20.14
N GLY A 456 22.57 29.06 -19.27
CA GLY A 456 23.51 27.99 -19.60
C GLY A 456 22.77 26.69 -19.92
N VAL A 457 23.33 25.91 -20.85
CA VAL A 457 22.77 24.61 -21.28
C VAL A 457 22.50 23.70 -20.08
N ARG A 458 23.43 23.66 -19.11
CA ARG A 458 23.29 22.82 -17.92
C ARG A 458 22.24 23.32 -16.95
N TYR A 459 22.09 24.64 -16.77
CA TYR A 459 21.03 25.22 -15.93
C TYR A 459 19.65 24.85 -16.47
N CYS A 460 19.45 24.96 -17.78
CA CYS A 460 18.20 24.60 -18.44
C CYS A 460 17.97 23.08 -18.41
N ALA A 461 19.01 22.26 -18.56
CA ALA A 461 18.91 20.81 -18.42
C ALA A 461 18.47 20.40 -17.01
N ILE A 462 18.98 21.06 -15.95
CA ILE A 462 18.52 20.82 -14.57
C ILE A 462 17.05 21.23 -14.42
N LEU A 463 16.63 22.35 -15.01
CA LEU A 463 15.23 22.77 -14.96
C LEU A 463 14.31 21.74 -15.65
N ASN A 464 14.72 21.22 -16.81
CA ASN A 464 14.00 20.15 -17.50
C ASN A 464 13.97 18.86 -16.65
N ALA A 465 15.07 18.48 -15.98
CA ALA A 465 15.11 17.33 -15.07
C ALA A 465 14.09 17.47 -13.94
N VAL A 466 14.05 18.63 -13.27
CA VAL A 466 13.10 18.89 -12.18
C VAL A 466 11.67 18.78 -12.67
N ASN A 467 11.36 19.36 -13.83
CA ASN A 467 10.02 19.30 -14.40
C ASN A 467 9.63 17.87 -14.85
N TYR A 468 10.57 17.14 -15.45
CA TYR A 468 10.37 15.75 -15.87
C TYR A 468 10.05 14.84 -14.69
N ILE A 469 10.86 14.90 -13.62
CA ILE A 469 10.63 14.11 -12.40
C ILE A 469 9.30 14.49 -11.75
N SER A 470 8.98 15.79 -11.67
CA SER A 470 7.70 16.25 -11.15
C SER A 470 6.50 15.74 -11.95
N THR A 471 6.64 15.64 -13.28
CA THR A 471 5.57 15.14 -14.16
C THR A 471 5.33 13.64 -13.90
N ILE A 472 6.40 12.83 -13.90
CA ILE A 472 6.28 11.38 -13.68
C ILE A 472 5.79 11.05 -12.27
N LEU A 473 6.25 11.78 -11.25
CA LEU A 473 5.74 11.58 -9.87
C LEU A 473 4.27 11.99 -9.74
N GLY A 474 3.82 12.98 -10.53
CA GLY A 474 2.40 13.29 -10.68
C GLY A 474 1.63 12.09 -11.21
N ASP A 475 2.10 11.52 -12.33
CA ASP A 475 1.47 10.33 -12.95
C ASP A 475 1.49 9.11 -12.02
N TRP A 476 2.53 8.93 -11.20
CA TRP A 476 2.60 7.87 -10.19
C TRP A 476 1.60 8.06 -9.06
N GLY A 477 1.19 9.29 -8.77
CA GLY A 477 0.11 9.56 -7.82
C GLY A 477 -1.21 8.92 -8.24
N ASP A 478 -1.43 8.78 -9.55
CA ASP A 478 -2.65 8.21 -10.13
C ASP A 478 -2.54 6.71 -10.46
N ASP A 479 -1.37 6.09 -10.26
CA ASP A 479 -1.16 4.67 -10.54
C ASP A 479 -1.78 3.78 -9.45
N VAL A 480 -2.47 2.71 -9.89
CA VAL A 480 -3.26 1.81 -9.04
C VAL A 480 -2.44 1.22 -7.89
N PHE A 481 -1.17 0.90 -8.13
CA PHE A 481 -0.33 0.31 -7.10
C PHE A 481 -0.03 1.31 -5.99
N PHE A 482 0.29 2.56 -6.33
CA PHE A 482 0.55 3.60 -5.31
C PHE A 482 -0.74 4.03 -4.59
N LEU A 483 -1.88 4.07 -5.27
CA LEU A 483 -3.18 4.31 -4.63
C LEU A 483 -3.52 3.21 -3.61
N GLN A 484 -3.25 1.95 -3.93
CA GLN A 484 -3.40 0.83 -2.99
C GLN A 484 -2.46 0.97 -1.79
N LEU A 485 -1.20 1.36 -2.02
CA LEU A 485 -0.26 1.61 -0.92
C LEU A 485 -0.73 2.75 -0.02
N GLN A 486 -1.28 3.82 -0.57
CA GLN A 486 -1.84 4.92 0.21
C GLN A 486 -2.97 4.45 1.12
N GLN A 487 -3.89 3.65 0.58
CA GLN A 487 -4.96 3.05 1.36
C GLN A 487 -4.42 2.17 2.50
N THR A 488 -3.38 1.36 2.23
CA THR A 488 -2.76 0.54 3.28
C THR A 488 -2.05 1.38 4.35
N ALA A 489 -1.38 2.47 3.98
CA ALA A 489 -0.71 3.37 4.90
C ALA A 489 -1.70 4.03 5.87
N VAL A 490 -2.82 4.52 5.34
CA VAL A 490 -3.90 5.11 6.14
C VAL A 490 -4.49 4.06 7.09
N SER A 491 -4.76 2.85 6.60
CA SER A 491 -5.34 1.77 7.40
C SER A 491 -4.41 1.32 8.55
N LEU A 492 -3.11 1.18 8.28
CA LEU A 492 -2.12 0.80 9.30
C LEU A 492 -1.85 1.92 10.32
N GLY A 493 -1.90 3.19 9.88
CA GLY A 493 -1.77 4.35 10.76
C GLY A 493 -2.88 4.46 11.81
N GLU A 494 -4.08 3.94 11.51
CA GLU A 494 -5.21 3.89 12.45
C GLU A 494 -5.05 2.83 13.54
N GLU A 495 -4.46 1.67 13.23
CA GLU A 495 -4.22 0.60 14.20
C GLU A 495 -3.14 0.97 15.25
N ALA A 496 -2.24 1.88 14.91
CA ALA A 496 -1.15 2.32 15.77
C ALA A 496 -1.55 3.34 16.86
N ILE A 497 -2.83 3.76 16.93
CA ILE A 497 -3.36 4.67 17.97
C ILE A 497 -4.24 3.86 18.94
N PRO A 498 -3.70 3.32 20.06
CA PRO A 498 -4.48 2.59 21.04
C PRO A 498 -5.19 3.61 21.95
N GLY A 499 -6.38 4.03 21.55
CA GLY A 499 -7.17 5.01 22.30
C GLY A 499 -8.20 5.66 21.40
N GLY A 500 -9.35 5.00 21.24
CA GLY A 500 -10.41 5.36 20.30
C GLY A 500 -10.84 6.83 20.34
N LEU A 501 -10.24 7.62 19.47
CA LEU A 501 -10.85 8.73 18.76
C LEU A 501 -10.52 8.45 17.29
N GLY A 502 -11.23 7.48 16.72
CA GLY A 502 -11.12 7.17 15.30
C GLY A 502 -11.25 8.47 14.53
N ILE A 503 -10.27 8.75 13.68
CA ILE A 503 -10.36 9.83 12.69
C ILE A 503 -11.74 9.67 12.05
N MET A 504 -12.61 10.67 12.18
CA MET A 504 -13.93 10.64 11.54
C MET A 504 -13.75 10.22 10.09
N GLU A 505 -14.71 9.50 9.50
CA GLU A 505 -14.65 9.05 8.10
C GLU A 505 -14.25 10.18 7.13
N MET A 506 -14.61 11.43 7.47
CA MET A 506 -14.16 12.66 6.81
C MET A 506 -12.64 12.89 6.82
N GLY A 507 -11.94 12.63 7.92
CA GLY A 507 -10.48 12.76 8.01
C GLY A 507 -9.73 11.61 7.30
N ARG A 508 -10.36 10.43 7.20
CA ARG A 508 -9.84 9.33 6.37
C ARG A 508 -9.93 9.69 4.89
N LEU A 509 -11.10 10.21 4.46
CA LEU A 509 -11.29 10.71 3.10
C LEU A 509 -10.33 11.87 2.79
N ALA A 510 -10.15 12.82 3.71
CA ALA A 510 -9.16 13.90 3.55
C ALA A 510 -7.71 13.39 3.42
N SER A 511 -7.36 12.28 4.08
CA SER A 511 -6.03 11.65 3.96
C SER A 511 -5.84 10.91 2.63
N LEU A 512 -6.93 10.61 1.93
CA LEU A 512 -6.97 9.96 0.61
C LEU A 512 -7.16 10.96 -0.54
N GLU A 513 -7.43 12.24 -0.26
CA GLU A 513 -7.63 13.29 -1.27
C GLU A 513 -6.31 13.76 -1.92
N GLY A 514 -5.16 13.53 -1.28
CA GLY A 514 -3.83 13.88 -1.80
C GLY A 514 -3.06 12.71 -2.40
N SER A 515 -1.91 12.97 -3.02
CA SER A 515 -0.96 11.95 -3.47
C SER A 515 0.09 11.64 -2.40
N LEU A 516 0.58 10.40 -2.36
CA LEU A 516 1.73 9.98 -1.55
C LEU A 516 3.00 10.82 -1.81
N PHE A 517 3.06 11.48 -2.97
CA PHE A 517 4.19 12.28 -3.42
C PHE A 517 3.98 13.79 -3.27
N ASP A 518 2.84 14.28 -2.76
CA ASP A 518 2.51 15.72 -2.68
C ASP A 518 3.60 16.56 -2.01
N GLY A 519 4.17 16.05 -0.91
CA GLY A 519 5.26 16.73 -0.21
C GLY A 519 6.51 16.90 -1.10
N LEU A 520 6.85 15.90 -1.91
CA LEU A 520 7.99 15.96 -2.84
C LEU A 520 7.67 16.82 -4.06
N LEU A 521 6.45 16.71 -4.61
CA LEU A 521 5.97 17.54 -5.71
C LEU A 521 6.03 19.02 -5.35
N ALA A 522 5.55 19.42 -4.17
CA ALA A 522 5.64 20.79 -3.67
C ALA A 522 7.08 21.30 -3.58
N LEU A 523 8.01 20.43 -3.15
CA LEU A 523 9.44 20.77 -3.07
C LEU A 523 10.11 20.92 -4.44
N LEU A 524 9.74 20.08 -5.41
CA LEU A 524 10.20 20.17 -6.80
C LEU A 524 9.60 21.39 -7.49
N ASP A 525 8.33 21.69 -7.29
CA ASP A 525 7.65 22.86 -7.84
C ASP A 525 8.25 24.17 -7.31
N ARG A 526 8.58 24.22 -6.02
CA ARG A 526 9.30 25.37 -5.46
C ARG A 526 10.67 25.55 -6.11
N LEU A 527 11.43 24.46 -6.29
CA LEU A 527 12.72 24.52 -6.97
C LEU A 527 12.58 25.00 -8.43
N LYS A 528 11.59 24.47 -9.15
CA LYS A 528 11.24 24.86 -10.52
C LYS A 528 10.91 26.36 -10.60
N GLY A 529 10.04 26.84 -9.70
CA GLY A 529 9.65 28.25 -9.62
C GLY A 529 10.83 29.18 -9.31
N ASP A 530 11.65 28.83 -8.32
CA ASP A 530 12.86 29.59 -7.96
C ASP A 530 13.85 29.68 -9.14
N MET A 531 14.05 28.57 -9.85
CA MET A 531 14.94 28.52 -11.02
C MET A 531 14.40 29.36 -12.17
N LEU A 532 13.12 29.21 -12.49
CA LEU A 532 12.46 29.96 -13.55
C LEU A 532 12.47 31.47 -13.25
N GLY A 533 12.21 31.86 -11.99
CA GLY A 533 12.28 33.25 -11.55
C GLY A 533 13.65 33.87 -11.80
N ARG A 534 14.73 33.18 -11.40
CA ARG A 534 16.13 33.63 -11.62
C ARG A 534 16.50 33.72 -13.09
N LEU A 535 16.07 32.75 -13.90
CA LEU A 535 16.25 32.77 -15.35
C LEU A 535 15.61 34.02 -15.97
N LEU A 536 14.35 34.28 -15.62
CA LEU A 536 13.62 35.44 -16.12
C LEU A 536 14.22 36.76 -15.60
N ASP A 537 14.74 36.82 -14.37
CA ASP A 537 15.39 38.02 -13.82
C ASP A 537 16.70 38.32 -14.55
N PHE A 538 17.45 37.27 -14.88
CA PHE A 538 18.66 37.39 -15.71
C PHE A 538 18.33 37.95 -17.10
N LEU A 539 17.33 37.36 -17.78
CA LEU A 539 16.88 37.82 -19.10
C LEU A 539 16.42 39.27 -19.08
N MET A 540 15.61 39.65 -18.10
CA MET A 540 15.12 41.02 -17.97
C MET A 540 16.25 42.03 -17.74
N ARG A 541 17.30 41.68 -16.98
CA ARG A 541 18.47 42.56 -16.83
C ARG A 541 19.18 42.80 -18.16
N GLU A 542 19.38 41.76 -18.97
CA GLU A 542 19.96 41.90 -20.30
C GLU A 542 19.09 42.77 -21.21
N ILE A 543 17.77 42.53 -21.22
CA ILE A 543 16.83 43.29 -22.05
C ILE A 543 16.78 44.76 -21.63
N LYS A 544 16.71 45.05 -20.32
CA LYS A 544 16.72 46.43 -19.78
C LYS A 544 17.99 47.18 -20.18
N GLU A 545 19.15 46.52 -20.14
CA GLU A 545 20.41 47.12 -20.62
C GLU A 545 20.35 47.48 -22.12
N LYS A 546 19.76 46.61 -22.95
CA LYS A 546 19.58 46.88 -24.40
C LYS A 546 18.46 47.89 -24.69
N ALA A 547 17.51 48.07 -23.77
CA ALA A 547 16.39 48.99 -23.90
C ALA A 547 16.72 50.44 -23.51
N LYS A 548 17.87 50.71 -22.88
CA LYS A 548 18.28 52.07 -22.47
C LYS A 548 18.13 53.16 -23.55
N PRO A 549 18.53 52.93 -24.83
CA PRO A 549 18.33 53.93 -25.89
C PRO A 549 16.85 54.22 -26.16
N TYR A 550 16.00 53.19 -26.08
CA TYR A 550 14.56 53.31 -26.31
C TYR A 550 13.86 54.06 -25.17
N CYS A 551 14.30 53.86 -23.92
CA CYS A 551 13.81 54.62 -22.77
C CYS A 551 14.10 56.14 -22.88
N GLN A 552 15.14 56.52 -23.65
CA GLN A 552 15.58 57.90 -23.85
C GLN A 552 15.10 58.49 -25.19
N GLU A 553 14.20 57.79 -25.89
CA GLU A 553 13.65 58.25 -27.16
C GLU A 553 12.90 59.58 -26.99
N ARG A 554 13.00 60.45 -27.99
CA ARG A 554 12.43 61.81 -27.89
C ARG A 554 10.96 61.82 -28.34
N TRP A 555 10.12 61.13 -27.58
CA TRP A 555 8.69 60.92 -27.85
C TRP A 555 7.87 62.18 -28.15
N LEU A 556 8.22 63.31 -27.53
CA LEU A 556 7.60 64.61 -27.75
C LEU A 556 7.89 65.23 -29.12
N SER A 557 9.06 64.94 -29.68
CA SER A 557 9.58 65.60 -30.89
C SER A 557 9.32 64.82 -32.17
N LEU A 558 8.62 63.68 -32.08
CA LEU A 558 8.27 62.87 -33.23
C LEU A 558 7.17 63.55 -34.05
N PRO A 559 7.34 63.68 -35.38
CA PRO A 559 6.38 64.33 -36.25
C PRO A 559 5.09 63.51 -36.36
N SER A 560 4.01 64.18 -36.75
CA SER A 560 2.68 63.55 -36.82
C SER A 560 2.61 62.46 -37.91
N GLN A 561 1.70 61.50 -37.76
CA GLN A 561 1.46 60.45 -38.77
C GLN A 561 1.14 61.00 -40.17
N GLN A 562 0.62 62.23 -40.27
CA GLN A 562 0.27 62.86 -41.55
C GLN A 562 1.51 63.36 -42.33
N ASP A 563 2.63 63.56 -41.63
CA ASP A 563 3.89 64.07 -42.19
C ASP A 563 4.88 62.95 -42.56
N GLN A 564 4.56 61.69 -42.22
CA GLN A 564 5.40 60.51 -42.48
C GLN A 564 4.76 59.61 -43.55
N SER A 565 5.51 59.30 -44.61
CA SER A 565 5.03 58.47 -45.73
C SER A 565 4.89 56.97 -45.39
N THR A 566 5.67 56.48 -44.42
CA THR A 566 5.65 55.07 -43.95
C THR A 566 6.24 54.97 -42.54
N MET A 567 5.51 54.36 -41.60
CA MET A 567 6.00 54.05 -40.25
C MET A 567 6.99 52.87 -40.30
N SER A 568 8.08 52.96 -39.53
CA SER A 568 9.07 51.90 -39.37
C SER A 568 9.42 51.73 -37.89
N LEU A 569 10.00 50.58 -37.51
CA LEU A 569 10.46 50.34 -36.13
C LEU A 569 11.45 51.42 -35.71
N SER A 570 11.26 51.99 -34.51
CA SER A 570 12.19 52.95 -33.92
C SER A 570 13.61 52.36 -33.85
N SER A 571 14.61 53.05 -34.40
CA SER A 571 15.98 52.56 -34.43
C SER A 571 16.57 52.31 -33.03
N THR A 572 16.09 53.05 -32.04
CA THR A 572 16.44 52.89 -30.62
C THR A 572 15.83 51.65 -29.98
N ALA A 573 14.71 51.13 -30.51
CA ALA A 573 14.05 49.90 -30.07
C ALA A 573 14.73 48.64 -30.61
N CYS A 574 15.39 48.72 -31.77
CA CYS A 574 16.00 47.57 -32.46
C CYS A 574 16.88 46.69 -31.55
N PRO A 575 17.79 47.22 -30.72
CA PRO A 575 18.62 46.38 -29.83
C PRO A 575 17.81 45.56 -28.83
N MET A 576 16.73 46.14 -28.28
CA MET A 576 15.82 45.46 -27.37
C MET A 576 15.03 44.35 -28.10
N MET A 577 14.45 44.66 -29.26
CA MET A 577 13.64 43.71 -30.03
C MET A 577 14.45 42.49 -30.49
N LEU A 578 15.68 42.72 -30.97
CA LEU A 578 16.60 41.64 -31.34
C LEU A 578 16.96 40.78 -30.12
N CYS A 579 17.24 41.41 -28.98
CA CYS A 579 17.53 40.69 -27.74
C CYS A 579 16.36 39.80 -27.31
N VAL A 580 15.12 40.32 -27.31
CA VAL A 580 13.92 39.54 -26.98
C VAL A 580 13.74 38.35 -27.94
N ARG A 581 13.85 38.59 -29.25
CA ARG A 581 13.74 37.54 -30.28
C ARG A 581 14.77 36.41 -30.04
N ASP A 582 16.03 36.78 -29.89
CA ASP A 582 17.12 35.81 -29.76
C ASP A 582 17.01 35.00 -28.47
N ARG A 583 16.56 35.63 -27.37
CA ARG A 583 16.34 34.95 -26.10
C ARG A 583 15.12 34.04 -26.12
N LEU A 584 14.02 34.45 -26.74
CA LEU A 584 12.86 33.57 -26.95
C LEU A 584 13.21 32.34 -27.76
N LEU A 585 13.97 32.50 -28.86
CA LEU A 585 14.44 31.39 -29.67
C LEU A 585 15.34 30.44 -28.86
N ASN A 586 16.26 30.99 -28.06
CA ASN A 586 17.14 30.19 -27.22
C ASN A 586 16.34 29.39 -26.17
N LEU A 587 15.39 30.03 -25.47
CA LEU A 587 14.51 29.37 -24.51
C LEU A 587 13.72 28.23 -25.17
N HIS A 588 13.16 28.47 -26.37
CA HIS A 588 12.43 27.45 -27.12
C HIS A 588 13.31 26.25 -27.48
N GLN A 589 14.61 26.45 -27.74
CA GLN A 589 15.55 25.37 -28.05
C GLN A 589 15.95 24.56 -26.81
N VAL A 590 16.16 25.20 -25.66
CA VAL A 590 16.76 24.55 -24.47
C VAL A 590 15.74 24.04 -23.45
N LEU A 591 14.53 24.62 -23.38
CA LEU A 591 13.49 24.20 -22.43
C LEU A 591 12.49 23.24 -23.07
N GLY A 592 11.95 22.32 -22.27
CA GLY A 592 10.76 21.55 -22.63
C GLY A 592 9.54 22.46 -22.87
N PHE A 593 8.54 21.97 -23.59
CA PHE A 593 7.37 22.71 -24.05
C PHE A 593 6.62 23.43 -22.91
N SER A 594 6.31 22.72 -21.83
CA SER A 594 5.58 23.28 -20.69
C SER A 594 6.39 24.37 -19.97
N LEU A 595 7.68 24.14 -19.74
CA LEU A 595 8.59 25.11 -19.14
C LEU A 595 8.79 26.33 -20.03
N PHE A 596 8.94 26.13 -21.34
CA PHE A 596 9.04 27.22 -22.30
C PHE A 596 7.78 28.09 -22.25
N HIS A 597 6.60 27.49 -22.17
CA HIS A 597 5.34 28.21 -22.05
C HIS A 597 5.27 29.09 -20.81
N LEU A 598 5.66 28.55 -19.65
CA LEU A 598 5.75 29.33 -18.41
C LEU A 598 6.80 30.45 -18.52
N ALA A 599 7.95 30.17 -19.15
CA ALA A 599 9.04 31.12 -19.30
C ALA A 599 8.65 32.32 -20.17
N TRP A 600 8.11 32.10 -21.38
CA TRP A 600 7.80 33.23 -22.26
C TRP A 600 6.63 34.05 -21.73
N GLN A 601 5.65 33.43 -21.05
CA GLN A 601 4.53 34.16 -20.42
C GLN A 601 5.05 35.05 -19.29
N GLY A 602 5.90 34.51 -18.40
CA GLY A 602 6.52 35.30 -17.34
C GLY A 602 7.46 36.39 -17.89
N LEU A 603 8.11 36.15 -19.03
CA LEU A 603 8.90 37.19 -19.71
C LEU A 603 8.01 38.31 -20.26
N ALA A 604 6.90 37.97 -20.91
CA ALA A 604 5.95 38.93 -21.45
C ALA A 604 5.35 39.82 -20.35
N GLU A 605 4.93 39.24 -19.22
CA GLU A 605 4.42 39.99 -18.08
C GLU A 605 5.46 40.98 -17.51
N ARG A 606 6.72 40.58 -17.42
CA ARG A 606 7.80 41.46 -16.94
C ARG A 606 8.16 42.55 -17.95
N LEU A 607 8.08 42.25 -19.25
CA LEU A 607 8.26 43.24 -20.30
C LEU A 607 7.11 44.25 -20.33
N ASP A 608 5.87 43.79 -20.14
CA ASP A 608 4.69 44.66 -20.01
C ASP A 608 4.88 45.68 -18.88
N ASN A 609 5.22 45.19 -17.68
CA ASN A 609 5.49 46.04 -16.53
C ASN A 609 6.67 47.00 -16.76
N PHE A 610 7.77 46.51 -17.34
CA PHE A 610 8.94 47.32 -17.65
C PHE A 610 8.62 48.45 -18.64
N LEU A 611 7.99 48.14 -19.76
CA LEU A 611 7.68 49.13 -20.79
C LEU A 611 6.64 50.14 -20.27
N TYR A 612 5.65 49.68 -19.51
CA TYR A 612 4.66 50.58 -18.90
C TYR A 612 5.32 51.55 -17.91
N GLN A 613 6.15 51.07 -16.99
CA GLN A 613 6.75 51.91 -15.95
C GLN A 613 7.92 52.75 -16.46
N ASP A 614 8.88 52.13 -17.14
CA ASP A 614 10.18 52.75 -17.47
C ASP A 614 10.20 53.45 -18.84
N VAL A 615 9.20 53.22 -19.70
CA VAL A 615 9.06 53.92 -20.99
C VAL A 615 7.83 54.82 -21.01
N ILE A 616 6.64 54.29 -20.72
CA ILE A 616 5.40 55.04 -20.88
C ILE A 616 5.26 56.09 -19.77
N LEU A 617 5.26 55.70 -18.50
CA LEU A 617 5.03 56.63 -17.38
C LEU A 617 6.17 57.66 -17.18
N CYS A 618 7.35 57.38 -17.72
CA CYS A 618 8.52 58.26 -17.63
C CYS A 618 8.63 59.30 -18.76
N ASN A 619 7.73 59.28 -19.75
CA ASN A 619 7.81 60.15 -20.92
C ASN A 619 6.48 60.86 -21.21
N ASN A 620 6.56 62.00 -21.91
CA ASN A 620 5.41 62.67 -22.49
C ASN A 620 5.35 62.41 -24.00
N PHE A 621 4.14 62.38 -24.57
CA PHE A 621 3.91 61.96 -25.94
C PHE A 621 3.23 63.05 -26.77
N SER A 622 3.77 63.30 -27.98
CA SER A 622 3.00 63.93 -29.06
C SER A 622 2.05 62.91 -29.69
N ASP A 623 1.07 63.35 -30.49
CA ASP A 623 0.20 62.43 -31.22
C ASP A 623 1.01 61.51 -32.17
N GLY A 624 2.11 62.03 -32.74
CA GLY A 624 3.07 61.25 -33.52
C GLY A 624 3.87 60.24 -32.70
N GLY A 625 4.32 60.64 -31.50
CA GLY A 625 5.04 59.74 -30.58
C GLY A 625 4.17 58.62 -30.03
N ALA A 626 2.92 58.91 -29.67
CA ALA A 626 1.95 57.89 -29.25
C ALA A 626 1.66 56.88 -30.37
N ALA A 627 1.50 57.38 -31.60
CA ALA A 627 1.35 56.54 -32.79
C ALA A 627 2.59 55.66 -33.07
N GLN A 628 3.80 56.20 -32.91
CA GLN A 628 5.04 55.43 -33.08
C GLN A 628 5.17 54.33 -32.01
N LEU A 629 4.86 54.64 -30.75
CA LEU A 629 4.84 53.65 -29.67
C LEU A 629 3.86 52.52 -29.99
N GLN A 630 2.65 52.87 -30.43
CA GLN A 630 1.64 51.89 -30.84
C GLN A 630 2.14 51.01 -32.00
N PHE A 631 2.83 51.60 -32.99
CA PHE A 631 3.44 50.84 -34.09
C PHE A 631 4.53 49.88 -33.60
N ASP A 632 5.46 50.35 -32.76
CA ASP A 632 6.54 49.54 -32.21
C ASP A 632 6.00 48.33 -31.41
N MET A 633 4.93 48.53 -30.64
CA MET A 633 4.30 47.45 -29.87
C MET A 633 3.51 46.47 -30.75
N THR A 634 2.54 46.99 -31.53
CA THR A 634 1.58 46.16 -32.26
C THR A 634 2.15 45.48 -33.50
N ARG A 635 3.11 46.11 -34.18
CA ARG A 635 3.69 45.59 -35.42
C ARG A 635 5.04 44.90 -35.22
N ASN A 636 5.69 45.07 -34.07
CA ASN A 636 7.02 44.49 -33.83
C ASN A 636 7.07 43.66 -32.55
N LEU A 637 6.89 44.25 -31.36
CA LEU A 637 7.06 43.52 -30.09
C LEU A 637 6.07 42.35 -29.94
N PHE A 638 4.76 42.60 -30.02
CA PHE A 638 3.77 41.54 -29.80
C PHE A 638 3.91 40.40 -30.82
N PRO A 639 4.12 40.68 -32.13
CA PRO A 639 4.39 39.63 -33.12
C PRO A 639 5.58 38.71 -32.81
N LEU A 640 6.60 39.14 -32.04
CA LEU A 640 7.69 38.24 -31.62
C LEU A 640 7.20 37.01 -30.85
N PHE A 641 6.06 37.14 -30.16
CA PHE A 641 5.41 36.07 -29.40
C PHE A 641 4.34 35.33 -30.21
N GLY A 642 4.04 35.80 -31.43
CA GLY A 642 2.99 35.26 -32.30
C GLY A 642 3.24 33.83 -32.78
N HIS A 643 4.51 33.38 -32.77
CA HIS A 643 4.85 31.99 -33.04
C HIS A 643 4.41 31.03 -31.93
N TYR A 644 4.18 31.54 -30.71
CA TYR A 644 3.92 30.73 -29.51
C TYR A 644 2.49 30.90 -28.96
N CYS A 645 1.76 31.92 -29.41
CA CYS A 645 0.37 32.13 -29.03
C CYS A 645 -0.41 32.92 -30.11
N LYS A 646 -1.73 32.72 -30.16
CA LYS A 646 -2.59 33.35 -31.18
C LYS A 646 -2.83 34.85 -30.98
N LYS A 647 -2.79 35.34 -29.73
CA LYS A 647 -3.08 36.73 -29.34
C LYS A 647 -2.03 37.24 -28.34
N PRO A 648 -0.79 37.49 -28.79
CA PRO A 648 0.31 37.90 -27.92
C PRO A 648 0.05 39.20 -27.15
N GLU A 649 -0.72 40.12 -27.73
CA GLU A 649 -1.09 41.40 -27.13
C GLU A 649 -1.83 41.25 -25.78
N ASN A 650 -2.46 40.11 -25.52
CA ASN A 650 -3.18 39.88 -24.26
C ASN A 650 -2.25 39.61 -23.06
N PHE A 651 -0.97 39.33 -23.31
CA PHE A 651 0.06 39.19 -22.28
C PHE A 651 0.75 40.52 -21.95
N PHE A 652 0.45 41.58 -22.71
CA PHE A 652 0.97 42.94 -22.53
C PHE A 652 -0.17 43.90 -22.17
N LYS A 653 -0.89 43.60 -21.08
CA LYS A 653 -2.15 44.27 -20.75
C LYS A 653 -1.95 45.77 -20.50
N HIS A 654 -0.98 46.14 -19.68
CA HIS A 654 -0.75 47.54 -19.31
C HIS A 654 -0.30 48.36 -20.52
N VAL A 655 0.66 47.84 -21.30
CA VAL A 655 1.18 48.53 -22.48
C VAL A 655 0.13 48.65 -23.57
N LYS A 656 -0.65 47.58 -23.81
CA LYS A 656 -1.74 47.59 -24.80
C LYS A 656 -2.78 48.64 -24.45
N GLU A 657 -3.26 48.65 -23.21
CA GLU A 657 -4.27 49.62 -22.76
C GLU A 657 -3.72 51.04 -22.71
N ALA A 658 -2.47 51.23 -22.31
CA ALA A 658 -1.82 52.53 -22.35
C ALA A 658 -1.72 53.09 -23.78
N CYS A 659 -1.41 52.24 -24.77
CA CYS A 659 -1.42 52.64 -26.18
C CYS A 659 -2.81 53.07 -26.65
N ILE A 660 -3.89 52.41 -26.19
CA ILE A 660 -5.27 52.81 -26.51
C ILE A 660 -5.53 54.23 -26.00
N ILE A 661 -5.23 54.50 -24.72
CA ILE A 661 -5.46 55.81 -24.09
C ILE A 661 -4.63 56.92 -24.74
N LEU A 662 -3.34 56.66 -25.00
CA LEU A 662 -2.44 57.65 -25.61
C LEU A 662 -2.84 58.00 -27.05
N CYS A 663 -3.44 57.05 -27.78
CA CYS A 663 -3.87 57.24 -29.17
C CYS A 663 -5.33 57.69 -29.34
N LEU A 664 -6.07 57.97 -28.26
CA LEU A 664 -7.44 58.49 -28.36
C LEU A 664 -7.47 59.82 -29.12
N ASN A 665 -8.54 60.08 -29.87
CA ASN A 665 -8.72 61.42 -30.44
C ASN A 665 -8.92 62.47 -29.31
N VAL A 666 -8.55 63.73 -29.59
CA VAL A 666 -8.55 64.80 -28.57
C VAL A 666 -9.92 64.97 -27.90
N GLY A 667 -11.02 64.87 -28.67
CA GLY A 667 -12.37 64.98 -28.15
C GLY A 667 -12.72 63.85 -27.15
N SER A 668 -12.42 62.61 -27.50
CA SER A 668 -12.69 61.43 -26.66
C SER A 668 -11.81 61.45 -25.40
N ALA A 669 -10.57 61.93 -25.51
CA ALA A 669 -9.67 62.08 -24.39
C ALA A 669 -10.16 63.14 -23.37
N ILE A 670 -10.70 64.27 -23.83
CA ILE A 670 -11.29 65.30 -22.98
C ILE A 670 -12.56 64.77 -22.29
N LEU A 671 -13.45 64.11 -23.05
CA LEU A 671 -14.67 63.52 -22.51
C LEU A 671 -14.36 62.47 -21.43
N LEU A 672 -13.41 61.58 -21.70
CA LEU A 672 -12.98 60.56 -20.75
C LEU A 672 -12.36 61.21 -19.49
N ARG A 673 -11.56 62.27 -19.64
CA ARG A 673 -10.97 63.00 -18.51
C ARG A 673 -12.02 63.67 -17.64
N SER A 674 -13.01 64.32 -18.24
CA SER A 674 -14.10 64.98 -17.52
C SER A 674 -14.95 63.97 -16.78
N LEU A 675 -15.33 62.87 -17.44
CA LEU A 675 -16.14 61.80 -16.85
C LEU A 675 -15.45 61.16 -15.62
N ILE A 676 -14.15 60.87 -15.71
CA ILE A 676 -13.40 60.30 -14.57
C ILE A 676 -13.29 61.31 -13.43
N LYS A 677 -12.99 62.59 -13.70
CA LYS A 677 -12.88 63.63 -12.66
C LYS A 677 -14.21 63.97 -11.99
N GLU A 678 -15.29 64.01 -12.76
CA GLU A 678 -16.64 64.23 -12.24
C GLU A 678 -17.05 63.08 -11.32
N SER A 679 -16.77 61.83 -11.72
CA SER A 679 -17.05 60.65 -10.90
C SER A 679 -16.31 60.64 -9.56
N ASP A 680 -15.08 61.17 -9.50
CA ASP A 680 -14.28 61.25 -8.27
C ASP A 680 -14.77 62.36 -7.33
N MET A 681 -15.32 63.44 -7.87
CA MET A 681 -15.94 64.54 -7.10
C MET A 681 -17.34 64.18 -6.58
N THR A 682 -18.07 63.29 -7.27
CA THR A 682 -19.43 62.83 -6.87
C THR A 682 -19.44 61.64 -5.92
N ARG A 683 -18.28 61.06 -5.54
CA ARG A 683 -18.22 59.95 -4.56
C ARG A 683 -18.80 60.30 -3.18
N ASP A 684 -18.90 61.60 -2.85
CA ASP A 684 -19.47 62.09 -1.59
C ASP A 684 -20.98 62.43 -1.65
N CYS A 685 -21.63 62.34 -2.81
CA CYS A 685 -23.07 62.63 -2.95
C CYS A 685 -23.74 61.64 -3.92
N ALA A 686 -24.44 60.65 -3.37
CA ALA A 686 -25.18 59.66 -4.14
C ALA A 686 -26.29 60.30 -5.00
N GLY A 687 -26.27 60.03 -6.32
CA GLY A 687 -27.46 60.12 -7.16
C GLY A 687 -27.34 60.87 -8.48
N THR A 688 -26.53 60.41 -9.43
CA THR A 688 -26.75 60.66 -10.87
C THR A 688 -26.53 59.36 -11.65
N GLY A 689 -27.45 59.04 -12.58
CA GLY A 689 -27.50 57.79 -13.33
C GLY A 689 -26.51 57.71 -14.50
N ASP A 690 -25.34 58.33 -14.38
CA ASP A 690 -24.29 58.25 -15.39
C ASP A 690 -23.53 56.92 -15.24
N PRO A 691 -23.13 56.27 -16.36
CA PRO A 691 -22.44 55.00 -16.30
C PRO A 691 -21.13 55.15 -15.52
N PRO A 692 -20.76 54.16 -14.67
CA PRO A 692 -19.52 54.23 -13.91
C PRO A 692 -18.33 54.39 -14.87
N PRO A 693 -17.25 55.09 -14.47
CA PRO A 693 -16.08 55.32 -15.33
C PRO A 693 -15.50 54.01 -15.88
N GLU A 694 -15.64 52.92 -15.14
CA GLU A 694 -15.26 51.56 -15.54
C GLU A 694 -16.04 51.06 -16.77
N SER A 695 -17.33 51.42 -16.92
CA SER A 695 -18.12 51.05 -18.10
C SER A 695 -17.59 51.72 -19.37
N ALA A 696 -17.26 53.01 -19.28
CA ALA A 696 -16.69 53.76 -20.41
C ALA A 696 -15.28 53.24 -20.78
N LEU A 697 -14.47 52.84 -19.79
CA LEU A 697 -13.17 52.22 -20.03
C LEU A 697 -13.31 50.84 -20.69
N ASN A 698 -14.26 50.02 -20.24
CA ASN A 698 -14.55 48.71 -20.83
C ASN A 698 -15.00 48.80 -22.30
N GLU A 699 -15.76 49.84 -22.66
CA GLU A 699 -16.16 50.12 -24.05
C GLU A 699 -14.97 50.48 -24.95
N LEU A 700 -13.95 51.11 -24.39
CA LEU A 700 -12.68 51.42 -25.06
C LEU A 700 -11.72 50.22 -25.09
N GLY A 701 -12.08 49.10 -24.48
CA GLY A 701 -11.23 47.91 -24.39
C GLY A 701 -10.13 48.00 -23.31
N VAL A 702 -10.35 48.85 -22.29
CA VAL A 702 -9.46 49.04 -21.14
C VAL A 702 -10.08 48.34 -19.92
N TYR A 703 -9.47 47.24 -19.49
CA TYR A 703 -9.98 46.37 -18.42
C TYR A 703 -9.01 46.23 -17.25
N CYS A 704 -7.72 46.53 -17.46
CA CYS A 704 -6.64 46.33 -16.50
C CYS A 704 -6.27 47.63 -15.76
N LEU A 705 -6.27 48.77 -16.45
CA LEU A 705 -5.88 50.06 -15.87
C LEU A 705 -6.97 50.66 -14.98
N ALA A 706 -6.59 51.13 -13.80
CA ALA A 706 -7.52 51.83 -12.91
C ALA A 706 -7.81 53.25 -13.45
N PRO A 707 -8.96 53.86 -13.12
CA PRO A 707 -9.30 55.21 -13.57
C PRO A 707 -8.23 56.27 -13.21
N CYS A 708 -7.53 56.12 -12.08
CA CYS A 708 -6.43 56.99 -11.70
C CYS A 708 -5.21 56.87 -12.64
N ASP A 709 -4.88 55.66 -13.09
CA ASP A 709 -3.79 55.41 -14.02
C ASP A 709 -4.10 56.00 -15.40
N VAL A 710 -5.37 55.91 -15.82
CA VAL A 710 -5.85 56.55 -17.05
C VAL A 710 -5.72 58.07 -16.98
N LEU A 711 -6.02 58.71 -15.85
CA LEU A 711 -5.80 60.15 -15.67
C LEU A 711 -4.31 60.53 -15.80
N ILE A 712 -3.42 59.71 -15.25
CA ILE A 712 -1.97 59.89 -15.40
C ILE A 712 -1.60 59.82 -16.89
N LEU A 713 -2.00 58.75 -17.59
CA LEU A 713 -1.72 58.58 -19.03
C LEU A 713 -2.27 59.73 -19.89
N LEU A 714 -3.47 60.23 -19.59
CA LEU A 714 -4.05 61.39 -20.28
C LEU A 714 -3.26 62.68 -20.03
N SER A 715 -2.60 62.79 -18.87
CA SER A 715 -1.75 63.94 -18.53
C SER A 715 -0.39 63.92 -19.23
N LEU A 716 0.08 62.75 -19.67
CA LEU A 716 1.32 62.58 -20.45
C LEU A 716 1.18 63.03 -21.91
N ARG A 717 -0.04 63.30 -22.38
CA ARG A 717 -0.31 63.79 -23.74
C ARG A 717 -0.16 65.30 -23.84
N THR A 718 0.49 65.79 -24.91
CA THR A 718 0.60 67.23 -25.17
C THR A 718 -0.63 67.85 -25.81
N SER A 719 -1.47 67.05 -26.48
CA SER A 719 -2.65 67.50 -27.24
C SER A 719 -3.91 67.75 -26.40
N CYS A 720 -3.86 67.53 -25.08
CA CYS A 720 -4.95 67.82 -24.15
C CYS A 720 -4.87 69.29 -23.66
N PRO A 721 -5.82 70.18 -24.02
CA PRO A 721 -5.82 71.55 -23.53
C PRO A 721 -6.14 71.57 -22.02
N GLY A 722 -5.25 72.16 -21.23
CA GLY A 722 -5.37 72.25 -19.77
C GLY A 722 -4.05 72.40 -19.01
N GLN A 723 -2.90 72.30 -19.67
CA GLN A 723 -1.60 72.62 -19.06
C GLN A 723 -1.35 74.13 -18.99
N TRP A 724 -2.13 74.90 -18.22
CA TRP A 724 -1.68 76.19 -17.69
C TRP A 724 -2.18 76.34 -16.25
N TYR A 725 -1.24 76.13 -15.32
CA TYR A 725 -1.06 76.70 -13.96
C TYR A 725 -0.80 75.65 -12.86
N PRO A 726 0.35 75.75 -12.16
CA PRO A 726 0.60 75.07 -10.89
C PRO A 726 0.10 75.93 -9.71
N SER A 727 -0.42 75.27 -8.69
CA SER A 727 -0.41 75.74 -7.30
C SER A 727 -0.26 74.54 -6.37
#